data_AF-A0A7S1DAJ0-F1
#
_entry.id   AF-A0A7S1DAJ0-F1
#
_cell.length_a   1.000
_cell.length_b   1.000
_cell.length_c   1.000
_cell.angle_alpha   90.00
_cell.angle_beta   90.00
_cell.angle_gamma   90.00
#
_symmetry.space_group_name_H-M   'P 1'
#
loop_
_entity.id
_entity.type
_entity.pdbx_description
1 polymer ?
#
loop_
_entity_poly.entity_id
_entity_poly.type
_entity_poly.pdbx_seq_one_letter_code
_entity_poly.pdbx_strand_id
1 'polypeptide(L)'
;GSPESDSCGDSTYSDRLGVFGSFPDLTLVNSSIEDPITLSGRPVDSPYGRGQVAGALSVVQHPLHTYGQPMKYQLQNTLGSFLSIGSDGSYSGYVGCDFQFVDSKMAESANRDSCPADNHRQDARCFDWYRSSSDFENVPMHVTRPYHTEGTSMEPHASLVLPMFDTQRGDFLGETAVHFSLESAATFLSNEGTPMGVGSMYTMCQVNKLWDETEAFLGPNMPIGSKTVPLPKALMPEDSCDELFEYSEGCANFDTFNIIHNDMSVGNTAIRSFKRTSPTDATSQEWVSISYDTPTIGFKVPIDPSDFSRGVKHETVLLYALGLGQTEEGLSQTFDTLTAATHRALSLFVIVLIVISVVALTVVLLVSAWISRLLTIPVAQLRRLIANMHRYESTEDLPTVVERCREVTRVRSTFEHLFKLVRVANMAFFLGDVDKAYTTLNESLELFTKLDNRKSIGIANNNLGNVMLTMYRVMKATSTPALSGMSQPKVIEKGCEYFRSAIEMGEEALRRINDDEGFSVNYLIFMQQLSNRYFNRALFLLTSKADHPDPQGAENQGLTDLTTCRDMDREVVDNGDQVGYKGDKQEYFELLMGRITGLLRLMKMGYEDIWGIEDLFDDASAELEKALGSPNHDLFRELDAPGQMQRLDAALVDYHLLMSENEAEDKKDSHIRVAGQVA
;
A
#
# COMPACT_ATOMS: atom_id res chain seq x y z
N GLY A 1 19.48 6.54 -12.28
CA GLY A 1 18.65 7.65 -12.78
C GLY A 1 17.54 7.08 -13.61
N SER A 2 16.31 7.19 -13.12
CA SER A 2 15.14 7.53 -13.95
C SER A 2 15.17 9.05 -14.24
N PRO A 3 14.29 9.66 -15.07
CA PRO A 3 13.08 9.19 -15.78
C PRO A 3 13.10 9.52 -17.31
N GLU A 4 12.17 9.13 -18.18
CA GLU A 4 10.83 9.68 -18.51
C GLU A 4 10.13 8.68 -19.47
N SER A 5 8.96 8.10 -19.17
CA SER A 5 7.58 8.56 -19.47
C SER A 5 7.25 8.77 -20.95
N ASP A 6 6.43 7.88 -21.54
CA ASP A 6 5.24 8.30 -22.28
C ASP A 6 4.21 7.17 -22.40
N SER A 7 2.95 7.58 -22.23
CA SER A 7 1.72 6.81 -22.11
C SER A 7 0.87 6.93 -23.38
N CYS A 8 0.09 5.87 -23.67
CA CYS A 8 -1.22 5.79 -24.35
C CYS A 8 -1.29 4.38 -24.99
N GLY A 9 -2.30 3.53 -24.85
CA GLY A 9 -3.67 3.70 -24.38
C GLY A 9 -4.52 2.73 -25.21
N ASP A 10 -4.47 1.42 -24.92
CA ASP A 10 -5.30 0.41 -25.57
C ASP A 10 -6.54 0.13 -24.72
N SER A 11 -7.60 0.86 -25.04
CA SER A 11 -8.97 0.48 -24.75
C SER A 11 -9.68 0.27 -26.08
N THR A 12 -10.06 -0.97 -26.41
CA THR A 12 -11.20 -1.34 -27.29
C THR A 12 -11.13 -2.83 -27.60
N TYR A 13 -11.87 -3.67 -26.87
CA TYR A 13 -12.31 -4.97 -27.38
C TYR A 13 -13.51 -5.47 -26.58
N SER A 14 -14.63 -4.78 -26.74
CA SER A 14 -15.95 -5.25 -26.27
C SER A 14 -16.99 -4.35 -26.94
N ASP A 15 -17.31 -4.65 -28.20
CA ASP A 15 -18.55 -4.21 -28.86
C ASP A 15 -18.59 -4.78 -30.28
N ARG A 16 -18.76 -6.11 -30.43
CA ARG A 16 -19.24 -6.77 -31.66
C ARG A 16 -19.85 -8.13 -31.33
N LEU A 17 -20.95 -8.16 -30.59
CA LEU A 17 -21.96 -9.20 -30.80
C LEU A 17 -22.77 -8.73 -32.01
N GLY A 18 -22.48 -9.35 -33.15
CA GLY A 18 -23.12 -9.06 -34.42
C GLY A 18 -24.62 -9.30 -34.32
N VAL A 19 -25.37 -8.21 -34.42
CA VAL A 19 -26.78 -8.20 -34.79
C VAL A 19 -26.92 -9.05 -36.06
N PHE A 20 -27.74 -10.11 -36.01
CA PHE A 20 -28.17 -10.81 -37.20
C PHE A 20 -28.82 -9.77 -38.13
N GLY A 21 -28.13 -9.48 -39.24
CA GLY A 21 -28.63 -8.52 -40.22
C GLY A 21 -29.95 -9.03 -40.78
N SER A 22 -30.97 -8.17 -40.73
CA SER A 22 -32.24 -8.38 -41.41
C SER A 22 -31.99 -8.76 -42.88
N PHE A 23 -32.53 -9.90 -43.30
CA PHE A 23 -32.48 -10.36 -44.68
C PHE A 23 -33.20 -9.35 -45.61
N PRO A 24 -32.75 -9.16 -46.86
CA PRO A 24 -33.38 -8.22 -47.77
C PRO A 24 -34.75 -8.71 -48.25
N ASP A 25 -35.66 -7.77 -48.51
CA ASP A 25 -37.02 -7.99 -49.04
C ASP A 25 -37.02 -8.90 -50.28
N LEU A 26 -37.69 -10.04 -50.21
CA LEU A 26 -37.94 -10.88 -51.37
C LEU A 26 -39.21 -10.39 -52.09
N THR A 27 -39.11 -10.02 -53.37
CA THR A 27 -40.28 -9.61 -54.15
C THR A 27 -40.70 -10.78 -55.06
N LEU A 28 -41.73 -11.53 -54.67
CA LEU A 28 -42.35 -12.56 -55.51
C LEU A 28 -43.61 -11.95 -56.13
N VAL A 29 -43.57 -11.68 -57.43
CA VAL A 29 -44.76 -11.21 -58.16
C VAL A 29 -45.49 -12.43 -58.69
N ASN A 30 -46.60 -12.77 -58.02
CA ASN A 30 -47.55 -13.75 -58.52
C ASN A 30 -48.40 -13.09 -59.59
N SER A 31 -48.23 -13.43 -60.88
CA SER A 31 -49.06 -12.88 -61.97
C SER A 31 -50.34 -13.71 -62.13
N SER A 32 -51.51 -13.18 -61.79
CA SER A 32 -52.78 -13.68 -62.33
C SER A 32 -53.13 -12.89 -63.61
N ILE A 33 -53.71 -13.59 -64.58
CA ILE A 33 -54.01 -13.07 -65.92
C ILE A 33 -55.53 -12.94 -66.00
N GLU A 34 -56.05 -11.71 -66.01
CA GLU A 34 -57.48 -11.45 -66.25
C GLU A 34 -57.80 -11.55 -67.75
N ASP A 35 -58.80 -12.39 -68.08
CA ASP A 35 -59.34 -12.71 -69.41
C ASP A 35 -58.40 -13.50 -70.36
N PRO A 36 -58.91 -14.25 -71.37
CA PRO A 36 -58.07 -15.05 -72.25
C PRO A 36 -57.21 -14.15 -73.14
N ILE A 37 -56.06 -13.71 -72.61
CA ILE A 37 -55.20 -12.75 -73.29
C ILE A 37 -54.50 -13.46 -74.43
N THR A 38 -54.86 -13.02 -75.62
CA THR A 38 -54.01 -13.20 -76.78
C THR A 38 -52.85 -12.19 -76.74
N LEU A 39 -51.63 -12.60 -76.38
CA LEU A 39 -50.43 -11.75 -76.49
C LEU A 39 -50.03 -11.66 -77.96
N SER A 40 -50.12 -10.44 -78.55
CA SER A 40 -49.96 -10.24 -80.00
C SER A 40 -50.95 -11.07 -80.86
N GLY A 41 -52.16 -11.34 -80.35
CA GLY A 41 -53.18 -12.11 -81.08
C GLY A 41 -53.08 -13.64 -80.97
N ARG A 42 -52.31 -14.20 -80.02
CA ARG A 42 -52.21 -15.66 -79.80
C ARG A 42 -52.46 -16.10 -78.36
N PRO A 43 -53.18 -17.21 -78.10
CA PRO A 43 -53.50 -17.71 -76.77
C PRO A 43 -52.23 -17.94 -75.92
N VAL A 44 -52.31 -17.63 -74.62
CA VAL A 44 -51.24 -17.89 -73.64
C VAL A 44 -50.86 -19.37 -73.62
N ASP A 45 -51.80 -20.26 -73.87
CA ASP A 45 -51.61 -21.72 -73.95
C ASP A 45 -50.67 -22.13 -75.10
N SER A 46 -50.32 -21.22 -76.01
CA SER A 46 -49.28 -21.47 -77.00
C SER A 46 -47.88 -21.44 -76.34
N PRO A 47 -46.94 -22.30 -76.75
CA PRO A 47 -45.56 -22.29 -76.22
C PRO A 47 -44.87 -20.92 -76.27
N TYR A 48 -45.28 -20.07 -77.22
CA TYR A 48 -44.75 -18.71 -77.41
C TYR A 48 -45.33 -17.70 -76.42
N GLY A 49 -46.62 -17.82 -76.06
CA GLY A 49 -47.26 -17.02 -75.02
C GLY A 49 -46.68 -17.32 -73.64
N ARG A 50 -46.40 -18.59 -73.37
CA ARG A 50 -45.73 -19.04 -72.14
C ARG A 50 -44.28 -18.57 -72.04
N GLY A 51 -43.55 -18.56 -73.16
CA GLY A 51 -42.21 -17.97 -73.23
C GLY A 51 -42.18 -16.47 -72.92
N GLN A 52 -43.25 -15.73 -73.22
CA GLN A 52 -43.38 -14.32 -72.84
C GLN A 52 -43.72 -14.12 -71.37
N VAL A 53 -44.53 -15.00 -70.76
CA VAL A 53 -44.78 -14.99 -69.30
C VAL A 53 -43.50 -15.33 -68.54
N ALA A 54 -42.78 -16.39 -68.95
CA ALA A 54 -41.47 -16.75 -68.42
C ALA A 54 -40.42 -15.64 -68.63
N GLY A 55 -40.47 -14.93 -69.76
CA GLY A 55 -39.62 -13.77 -70.06
C GLY A 55 -40.00 -12.49 -69.29
N ALA A 56 -41.26 -12.34 -68.88
CA ALA A 56 -41.70 -11.23 -68.03
C ALA A 56 -41.28 -11.45 -66.56
N LEU A 57 -41.24 -12.71 -66.10
CA LEU A 57 -40.69 -13.10 -64.79
C LEU A 57 -39.20 -12.71 -64.64
N SER A 58 -38.40 -12.78 -65.73
CA SER A 58 -37.00 -12.32 -65.71
C SER A 58 -36.82 -10.81 -65.51
N VAL A 59 -37.87 -10.00 -65.69
CA VAL A 59 -37.83 -8.53 -65.46
C VAL A 59 -38.19 -8.17 -64.01
N VAL A 60 -38.88 -9.05 -63.28
CA VAL A 60 -39.20 -8.87 -61.85
C VAL A 60 -38.00 -9.15 -60.94
N GLN A 61 -36.99 -9.86 -61.46
CA GLN A 61 -35.78 -10.22 -60.75
C GLN A 61 -34.72 -9.08 -60.77
N HIS A 62 -35.08 -7.88 -60.29
CA HIS A 62 -34.06 -6.92 -59.81
C HIS A 62 -33.46 -7.44 -58.48
N PRO A 63 -32.19 -7.12 -58.18
CA PRO A 63 -31.23 -8.14 -57.80
C PRO A 63 -31.29 -8.50 -56.32
N LEU A 64 -31.44 -9.80 -56.02
CA LEU A 64 -30.98 -10.39 -54.76
C LEU A 64 -29.45 -10.38 -54.75
N HIS A 65 -28.85 -9.19 -54.62
CA HIS A 65 -27.44 -9.07 -54.28
C HIS A 65 -27.31 -9.10 -52.76
N THR A 66 -26.74 -10.18 -52.23
CA THR A 66 -26.15 -10.21 -50.88
C THR A 66 -24.89 -9.35 -50.85
N TYR A 67 -25.05 -8.01 -50.78
CA TYR A 67 -23.92 -7.13 -50.49
C TYR A 67 -23.59 -7.19 -49.00
N GLY A 68 -22.60 -8.03 -48.65
CA GLY A 68 -22.17 -8.15 -47.25
C GLY A 68 -20.78 -8.74 -47.00
N GLN A 69 -20.16 -9.49 -47.92
CA GLN A 69 -18.77 -9.93 -47.77
C GLN A 69 -18.02 -10.08 -49.11
N PRO A 70 -16.71 -9.74 -49.15
CA PRO A 70 -15.86 -10.08 -50.28
C PRO A 70 -15.60 -11.60 -50.30
N MET A 71 -16.40 -12.35 -51.05
CA MET A 71 -16.21 -13.79 -51.27
C MET A 71 -14.93 -14.06 -52.07
N LYS A 72 -13.91 -14.57 -51.38
CA LYS A 72 -12.70 -15.17 -52.00
C LYS A 72 -12.77 -16.70 -52.09
N TYR A 73 -13.91 -17.31 -51.76
CA TYR A 73 -14.14 -18.74 -51.90
C TYR A 73 -15.46 -19.01 -52.61
N GLN A 74 -15.37 -19.73 -53.73
CA GLN A 74 -16.47 -20.25 -54.53
C GLN A 74 -17.18 -21.39 -53.79
N LEU A 75 -18.12 -21.06 -52.91
CA LEU A 75 -19.16 -22.01 -52.51
C LEU A 75 -20.41 -21.70 -53.33
N GLN A 76 -20.90 -22.73 -54.02
CA GLN A 76 -22.08 -22.72 -54.89
C GLN A 76 -23.34 -22.48 -54.06
N ASN A 77 -23.61 -21.23 -53.68
CA ASN A 77 -24.94 -20.88 -53.15
C ASN A 77 -25.93 -20.87 -54.31
N THR A 78 -26.51 -22.04 -54.62
CA THR A 78 -27.58 -22.19 -55.61
C THR A 78 -28.91 -21.76 -55.01
N LEU A 79 -29.19 -20.45 -55.03
CA LEU A 79 -30.57 -19.99 -54.97
C LEU A 79 -31.20 -20.28 -56.35
N GLY A 80 -32.19 -21.17 -56.37
CA GLY A 80 -32.96 -21.50 -57.57
C GLY A 80 -34.41 -21.06 -57.40
N SER A 81 -34.98 -20.44 -58.44
CA SER A 81 -36.40 -20.10 -58.49
C SER A 81 -37.02 -20.81 -59.66
N PHE A 82 -38.12 -21.49 -59.40
CA PHE A 82 -38.76 -22.31 -60.40
C PHE A 82 -40.28 -22.22 -60.36
N LEU A 83 -40.87 -22.27 -61.53
CA LEU A 83 -42.30 -22.23 -61.78
C LEU A 83 -42.72 -23.56 -62.41
N SER A 84 -43.64 -24.26 -61.74
CA SER A 84 -44.27 -25.48 -62.27
C SER A 84 -45.72 -25.16 -62.65
N ILE A 85 -46.13 -25.53 -63.86
CA ILE A 85 -47.52 -25.40 -64.32
C ILE A 85 -48.14 -26.80 -64.31
N GLY A 86 -49.05 -27.03 -63.36
CA GLY A 86 -49.61 -28.36 -63.11
C GLY A 86 -50.47 -28.89 -64.26
N SER A 87 -51.12 -28.00 -65.01
CA SER A 87 -52.08 -28.37 -66.07
C SER A 87 -51.44 -29.05 -67.28
N ASP A 88 -50.14 -28.83 -67.52
CA ASP A 88 -49.42 -29.44 -68.63
C ASP A 88 -48.08 -30.05 -68.23
N GLY A 89 -47.73 -30.04 -66.94
CA GLY A 89 -46.49 -30.62 -66.42
C GLY A 89 -45.22 -29.94 -66.90
N SER A 90 -45.31 -28.69 -67.36
CA SER A 90 -44.14 -27.89 -67.68
C SER A 90 -43.51 -27.28 -66.42
N TYR A 91 -42.18 -27.20 -66.42
CA TYR A 91 -41.42 -26.54 -65.38
C TYR A 91 -40.32 -25.70 -66.00
N SER A 92 -40.20 -24.46 -65.54
CA SER A 92 -39.20 -23.50 -66.00
C SER A 92 -38.62 -22.74 -64.83
N GLY A 93 -37.30 -22.60 -64.79
CA GLY A 93 -36.64 -21.80 -63.77
C GLY A 93 -35.13 -21.74 -63.92
N TYR A 94 -34.48 -21.13 -62.92
CA TYR A 94 -33.05 -20.86 -62.91
C TYR A 94 -32.38 -21.61 -61.77
N VAL A 95 -31.20 -22.17 -62.04
CA VAL A 95 -30.35 -22.79 -61.02
C VAL A 95 -29.11 -21.93 -60.79
N GLY A 96 -29.04 -21.26 -59.63
CA GLY A 96 -27.86 -20.51 -59.20
C GLY A 96 -27.57 -19.23 -59.98
N CYS A 97 -26.42 -18.61 -59.68
CA CYS A 97 -26.02 -17.30 -60.22
C CYS A 97 -25.56 -17.33 -61.69
N ASP A 98 -25.42 -18.51 -62.31
CA ASP A 98 -24.90 -18.68 -63.67
C ASP A 98 -25.98 -18.58 -64.77
N PHE A 99 -27.21 -18.20 -64.43
CA PHE A 99 -28.32 -17.95 -65.35
C PHE A 99 -28.60 -19.09 -66.37
N GLN A 100 -28.37 -20.35 -66.00
CA GLN A 100 -28.81 -21.47 -66.84
C GLN A 100 -30.33 -21.66 -66.69
N PHE A 101 -31.07 -21.25 -67.72
CA PHE A 101 -32.50 -21.49 -67.85
C PHE A 101 -32.74 -22.97 -68.20
N VAL A 102 -33.45 -23.68 -67.34
CA VAL A 102 -33.86 -25.07 -67.60
C VAL A 102 -35.32 -25.05 -68.02
N ASP A 103 -35.58 -25.42 -69.28
CA ASP A 103 -36.92 -25.67 -69.82
C ASP A 103 -37.03 -27.15 -70.14
N SER A 104 -37.84 -27.86 -69.35
CA SER A 104 -38.10 -29.28 -69.55
C SER A 104 -39.56 -29.46 -69.99
N LYS A 105 -39.75 -29.82 -71.25
CA LYS A 105 -41.00 -30.44 -71.73
C LYS A 105 -40.96 -31.94 -71.49
N MET A 106 -41.02 -32.36 -70.24
CA MET A 106 -41.29 -33.77 -69.87
C MET A 106 -42.66 -33.86 -69.19
N ALA A 107 -43.70 -33.63 -70.00
CA ALA A 107 -45.07 -33.54 -69.53
C ALA A 107 -45.86 -34.86 -69.53
N GLU A 108 -45.50 -35.86 -70.34
CA GLU A 108 -46.43 -36.96 -70.63
C GLU A 108 -46.23 -38.26 -69.83
N SER A 109 -45.29 -38.35 -68.88
CA SER A 109 -45.09 -39.59 -68.10
C SER A 109 -45.05 -39.45 -66.57
N ALA A 110 -45.29 -38.27 -66.00
CA ALA A 110 -45.37 -38.10 -64.55
C ALA A 110 -46.82 -38.32 -64.07
N ASN A 111 -47.28 -39.57 -64.12
CA ASN A 111 -48.48 -39.98 -63.40
C ASN A 111 -48.15 -40.11 -61.91
N ARG A 112 -49.17 -39.96 -61.05
CA ARG A 112 -49.10 -39.91 -59.57
C ARG A 112 -48.19 -40.96 -58.91
N ASP A 113 -48.06 -42.13 -59.54
CA ASP A 113 -47.35 -43.32 -59.03
C ASP A 113 -45.98 -43.57 -59.68
N SER A 114 -45.54 -42.70 -60.60
CA SER A 114 -44.35 -42.91 -61.44
C SER A 114 -43.26 -41.87 -61.24
N CYS A 115 -43.15 -41.25 -60.07
CA CYS A 115 -41.91 -40.56 -59.68
C CYS A 115 -40.80 -41.63 -59.56
N PRO A 116 -39.83 -41.69 -60.50
CA PRO A 116 -38.69 -42.58 -60.35
C PRO A 116 -37.90 -42.11 -59.13
N ALA A 117 -37.44 -43.04 -58.27
CA ALA A 117 -36.67 -42.71 -57.06
C ALA A 117 -35.56 -41.67 -57.35
N ASP A 118 -34.90 -41.82 -58.51
CA ASP A 118 -33.76 -40.99 -58.91
C ASP A 118 -34.12 -39.56 -59.40
N ASN A 119 -35.40 -39.22 -59.55
CA ASN A 119 -35.86 -37.99 -60.22
C ASN A 119 -36.53 -36.95 -59.30
N HIS A 120 -36.50 -37.15 -57.97
CA HIS A 120 -36.94 -36.14 -56.99
C HIS A 120 -36.19 -34.79 -57.10
N ARG A 121 -35.10 -34.71 -57.87
CA ARG A 121 -34.28 -33.52 -58.01
C ARG A 121 -34.87 -32.42 -58.89
N GLN A 122 -35.78 -32.74 -59.82
CA GLN A 122 -36.12 -31.83 -60.93
C GLN A 122 -37.61 -31.52 -61.06
N ASP A 123 -38.48 -32.27 -60.40
CA ASP A 123 -39.93 -32.09 -60.48
C ASP A 123 -40.52 -31.79 -59.11
N ALA A 124 -40.99 -30.55 -58.93
CA ALA A 124 -41.66 -30.09 -57.71
C ALA A 124 -42.83 -31.01 -57.32
N ARG A 125 -43.52 -31.62 -58.31
CA ARG A 125 -44.68 -32.50 -58.10
C ARG A 125 -44.34 -33.81 -57.41
N CYS A 126 -43.06 -34.20 -57.43
CA CYS A 126 -42.57 -35.39 -56.75
C CYS A 126 -42.25 -35.16 -55.28
N PHE A 127 -42.42 -33.94 -54.76
CA PHE A 127 -42.33 -33.69 -53.33
C PHE A 127 -43.68 -33.79 -52.65
N ASP A 128 -43.69 -34.32 -51.43
CA ASP A 128 -44.93 -34.48 -50.65
C ASP A 128 -45.62 -33.13 -50.42
N TRP A 129 -44.86 -32.05 -50.23
CA TRP A 129 -45.42 -30.72 -50.01
C TRP A 129 -46.22 -30.18 -51.21
N TYR A 130 -45.88 -30.56 -52.45
CA TYR A 130 -46.59 -30.11 -53.65
C TYR A 130 -47.97 -30.75 -53.78
N ARG A 131 -48.12 -32.00 -53.32
CA ARG A 131 -49.44 -32.66 -53.31
C ARG A 131 -50.41 -32.02 -52.32
N SER A 132 -49.81 -31.36 -51.36
CA SER A 132 -50.42 -31.00 -50.12
C SER A 132 -50.96 -29.58 -50.23
N SER A 133 -50.18 -28.69 -50.86
CA SER A 133 -50.49 -27.30 -51.23
C SER A 133 -51.87 -27.11 -51.92
N SER A 134 -52.36 -28.10 -52.69
CA SER A 134 -53.63 -28.01 -53.42
C SER A 134 -54.83 -27.94 -52.50
N ASP A 135 -54.69 -28.42 -51.27
CA ASP A 135 -55.75 -28.40 -50.25
C ASP A 135 -55.80 -27.08 -49.47
N PHE A 136 -54.88 -26.14 -49.74
CA PHE A 136 -54.71 -24.89 -48.98
C PHE A 136 -55.26 -23.67 -49.70
N GLU A 137 -56.56 -23.65 -49.96
CA GLU A 137 -57.25 -22.41 -50.36
C GLU A 137 -57.01 -21.34 -49.27
N ASN A 138 -56.36 -20.23 -49.64
CA ASN A 138 -56.08 -19.04 -48.81
C ASN A 138 -54.78 -19.03 -47.96
N VAL A 139 -53.83 -19.93 -48.18
CA VAL A 139 -52.51 -19.81 -47.52
C VAL A 139 -51.56 -18.94 -48.36
N PRO A 140 -51.05 -17.82 -47.82
CA PRO A 140 -50.25 -16.87 -48.59
C PRO A 140 -48.81 -17.30 -48.82
N MET A 141 -48.25 -18.26 -48.06
CA MET A 141 -46.93 -18.87 -48.26
C MET A 141 -46.70 -20.01 -47.24
N HIS A 142 -45.98 -21.06 -47.62
CA HIS A 142 -45.65 -22.20 -46.77
C HIS A 142 -44.14 -22.50 -46.82
N VAL A 143 -43.51 -22.75 -45.66
CA VAL A 143 -42.10 -23.20 -45.60
C VAL A 143 -42.07 -24.71 -45.37
N THR A 144 -41.53 -25.47 -46.32
CA THR A 144 -41.52 -26.94 -46.28
C THR A 144 -40.49 -27.47 -45.28
N ARG A 145 -40.78 -28.62 -44.64
CA ARG A 145 -39.81 -29.26 -43.73
C ARG A 145 -38.47 -29.50 -44.44
N PRO A 146 -37.35 -29.53 -43.69
CA PRO A 146 -36.05 -29.84 -44.28
C PRO A 146 -36.09 -31.22 -44.93
N TYR A 147 -35.65 -31.30 -46.18
CA TYR A 147 -35.56 -32.56 -46.92
C TYR A 147 -34.19 -32.66 -47.60
N HIS A 148 -33.79 -33.90 -47.90
CA HIS A 148 -32.60 -34.18 -48.68
C HIS A 148 -32.98 -34.40 -50.14
N THR A 149 -32.21 -33.82 -51.04
CA THR A 149 -32.25 -34.20 -52.46
C THR A 149 -31.34 -35.40 -52.68
N GLU A 150 -31.88 -36.54 -53.10
CA GLU A 150 -31.11 -37.77 -53.26
C GLU A 150 -29.92 -37.58 -54.21
N GLY A 151 -28.69 -37.54 -53.69
CA GLY A 151 -27.40 -37.60 -54.38
C GLY A 151 -26.80 -36.28 -54.88
N THR A 152 -27.21 -35.15 -54.34
CA THR A 152 -26.26 -34.09 -53.99
C THR A 152 -25.61 -34.48 -52.65
N SER A 153 -24.53 -33.79 -52.23
CA SER A 153 -24.03 -33.88 -50.84
C SER A 153 -25.21 -33.81 -49.85
N MET A 154 -25.06 -34.38 -48.65
CA MET A 154 -26.06 -34.51 -47.57
C MET A 154 -26.60 -33.16 -47.01
N GLU A 155 -26.84 -32.19 -47.87
CA GLU A 155 -27.24 -30.84 -47.55
C GLU A 155 -28.76 -30.80 -47.34
N PRO A 156 -29.24 -30.42 -46.15
CA PRO A 156 -30.66 -30.19 -45.95
C PRO A 156 -31.10 -28.96 -46.72
N HIS A 157 -32.19 -29.10 -47.46
CA HIS A 157 -32.86 -27.99 -48.14
C HIS A 157 -34.25 -27.79 -47.55
N ALA A 158 -34.73 -26.55 -47.57
CA ALA A 158 -36.13 -26.22 -47.34
C ALA A 158 -36.64 -25.37 -48.50
N SER A 159 -37.95 -25.37 -48.72
CA SER A 159 -38.60 -24.62 -49.80
C SER A 159 -39.58 -23.62 -49.23
N LEU A 160 -39.57 -22.40 -49.75
CA LEU A 160 -40.71 -21.49 -49.65
C LEU A 160 -41.63 -21.76 -50.82
N VAL A 161 -42.86 -22.15 -50.53
CA VAL A 161 -43.85 -22.60 -51.49
C VAL A 161 -45.04 -21.67 -51.47
N LEU A 162 -45.46 -21.23 -52.64
CA LEU A 162 -46.62 -20.39 -52.86
C LEU A 162 -47.57 -21.10 -53.82
N PRO A 163 -48.73 -21.60 -53.35
CA PRO A 163 -49.72 -22.17 -54.24
C PRO A 163 -50.37 -21.09 -55.12
N MET A 164 -50.65 -21.44 -56.36
CA MET A 164 -51.32 -20.59 -57.34
C MET A 164 -52.67 -21.20 -57.66
N PHE A 165 -53.74 -20.43 -57.47
CA PHE A 165 -55.11 -20.82 -57.78
C PHE A 165 -55.69 -19.90 -58.87
N ASP A 166 -56.55 -20.46 -59.72
CA ASP A 166 -57.44 -19.69 -60.59
C ASP A 166 -58.48 -18.99 -59.72
N THR A 167 -58.39 -17.66 -59.61
CA THR A 167 -59.27 -16.88 -58.73
C THR A 167 -60.74 -16.90 -59.16
N GLN A 168 -61.04 -17.23 -60.42
CA GLN A 168 -62.42 -17.32 -60.91
C GLN A 168 -63.03 -18.71 -60.71
N ARG A 169 -62.21 -19.76 -60.80
CA ARG A 169 -62.67 -21.16 -60.73
C ARG A 169 -62.41 -21.84 -59.39
N GLY A 170 -61.47 -21.31 -58.59
CA GLY A 170 -60.93 -21.99 -57.42
C GLY A 170 -59.98 -23.14 -57.76
N ASP A 171 -59.70 -23.37 -59.04
CA ASP A 171 -58.89 -24.50 -59.48
C ASP A 171 -57.40 -24.26 -59.15
N PHE A 172 -56.74 -25.26 -58.57
CA PHE A 172 -55.30 -25.23 -58.33
C PHE A 172 -54.51 -25.31 -59.65
N LEU A 173 -53.70 -24.29 -59.94
CA LEU A 173 -52.94 -24.16 -61.18
C LEU A 173 -51.50 -24.69 -61.07
N GLY A 174 -50.92 -24.68 -59.87
CA GLY A 174 -49.55 -25.09 -59.60
C GLY A 174 -48.95 -24.33 -58.42
N GLU A 175 -47.64 -24.38 -58.27
CA GLU A 175 -46.91 -23.70 -57.20
C GLU A 175 -45.65 -23.03 -57.72
N THR A 176 -45.29 -21.93 -57.06
CA THR A 176 -43.94 -21.37 -57.14
C THR A 176 -43.17 -21.80 -55.90
N ALA A 177 -41.97 -22.35 -56.09
CA ALA A 177 -41.09 -22.73 -54.99
C ALA A 177 -39.73 -22.01 -55.09
N VAL A 178 -39.23 -21.57 -53.94
CA VAL A 178 -37.86 -21.07 -53.76
C VAL A 178 -37.15 -22.02 -52.80
N HIS A 179 -36.16 -22.73 -53.32
CA HIS A 179 -35.33 -23.62 -52.51
C HIS A 179 -34.20 -22.82 -51.87
N PHE A 180 -33.96 -23.05 -50.58
CA PHE A 180 -32.82 -22.49 -49.85
C PHE A 180 -32.09 -23.60 -49.11
N SER A 181 -30.76 -23.53 -49.11
CA SER A 181 -29.91 -24.47 -48.39
C SER A 181 -29.89 -24.10 -46.90
N LEU A 182 -30.14 -25.09 -46.05
CA LEU A 182 -29.93 -25.00 -44.61
C LEU A 182 -28.52 -25.45 -44.22
N GLU A 183 -27.65 -25.77 -45.18
CA GLU A 183 -26.31 -26.31 -44.94
C GLU A 183 -25.48 -25.42 -44.03
N SER A 184 -25.49 -24.10 -44.19
CA SER A 184 -24.70 -23.21 -43.33
C SER A 184 -25.15 -23.28 -41.86
N ALA A 185 -26.47 -23.35 -41.62
CA ALA A 185 -27.03 -23.54 -40.29
C ALA A 185 -26.74 -24.97 -39.78
N ALA A 186 -27.01 -26.00 -40.58
CA ALA A 186 -26.78 -27.40 -40.22
C ALA A 186 -25.30 -27.70 -39.95
N THR A 187 -24.37 -27.13 -40.73
CA THR A 187 -22.92 -27.26 -40.55
C THR A 187 -22.48 -26.54 -39.30
N PHE A 188 -22.98 -25.33 -39.03
CA PHE A 188 -22.71 -24.63 -37.77
C PHE A 188 -23.18 -25.44 -36.55
N LEU A 189 -24.36 -26.06 -36.67
CA LEU A 189 -24.96 -26.88 -35.60
C LEU A 189 -24.32 -28.27 -35.45
N SER A 190 -23.69 -28.81 -36.49
CA SER A 190 -23.08 -30.15 -36.51
C SER A 190 -21.56 -30.15 -36.35
N ASN A 191 -20.89 -29.00 -36.50
CA ASN A 191 -19.44 -28.92 -36.36
C ASN A 191 -19.04 -29.09 -34.89
N GLU A 192 -18.42 -30.23 -34.58
CA GLU A 192 -17.83 -30.55 -33.26
C GLU A 192 -16.81 -29.48 -32.79
N GLY A 193 -16.29 -28.67 -33.72
CA GLY A 193 -15.34 -27.60 -33.45
C GLY A 193 -15.94 -26.30 -32.92
N THR A 194 -17.27 -26.17 -32.79
CA THR A 194 -17.88 -25.01 -32.14
C THR A 194 -17.73 -25.20 -30.61
N PRO A 195 -16.80 -24.48 -29.94
CA PRO A 195 -16.46 -24.76 -28.55
C PRO A 195 -17.64 -24.35 -27.66
N MET A 196 -18.46 -25.33 -27.30
CA MET A 196 -19.53 -25.15 -26.34
C MET A 196 -19.20 -25.83 -25.03
N GLY A 197 -19.75 -25.30 -23.94
CA GLY A 197 -19.66 -25.93 -22.64
C GLY A 197 -20.35 -27.30 -22.65
N VAL A 198 -19.94 -28.17 -21.73
CA VAL A 198 -20.66 -29.42 -21.45
C VAL A 198 -22.12 -29.08 -21.12
N GLY A 199 -23.07 -29.74 -21.77
CA GLY A 199 -24.51 -29.52 -21.55
C GLY A 199 -25.18 -28.48 -22.47
N SER A 200 -24.45 -27.91 -23.43
CA SER A 200 -25.07 -27.04 -24.45
C SER A 200 -25.94 -27.82 -25.45
N MET A 201 -27.03 -27.19 -25.89
CA MET A 201 -28.00 -27.74 -26.84
C MET A 201 -28.31 -26.72 -27.93
N TYR A 202 -28.43 -27.19 -29.18
CA TYR A 202 -28.89 -26.36 -30.28
C TYR A 202 -30.24 -26.83 -30.75
N THR A 203 -31.08 -25.87 -31.10
CA THR A 203 -32.38 -26.15 -31.68
C THR A 203 -32.60 -25.25 -32.87
N MET A 204 -32.79 -25.85 -34.05
CA MET A 204 -33.46 -25.16 -35.13
C MET A 204 -34.87 -25.74 -35.20
N CYS A 205 -35.87 -24.90 -34.97
CA CYS A 205 -37.28 -25.25 -35.08
C CYS A 205 -37.86 -24.55 -36.28
N GLN A 206 -38.31 -25.32 -37.27
CA GLN A 206 -39.09 -24.75 -38.35
C GLN A 206 -40.56 -24.71 -37.95
N VAL A 207 -41.06 -23.50 -37.74
CA VAL A 207 -42.42 -23.29 -37.26
C VAL A 207 -43.34 -23.25 -38.46
N ASN A 208 -44.09 -24.33 -38.68
CA ASN A 208 -45.19 -24.32 -39.62
C ASN A 208 -46.50 -24.55 -38.89
N LYS A 209 -47.35 -23.52 -38.79
CA LYS A 209 -48.64 -23.62 -38.10
C LYS A 209 -49.72 -24.35 -38.89
N LEU A 210 -49.49 -24.62 -40.18
CA LEU A 210 -50.55 -25.12 -41.08
C LEU A 210 -50.65 -26.64 -41.12
N TRP A 211 -49.67 -27.32 -40.54
CA TRP A 211 -49.62 -28.77 -40.43
C TRP A 211 -49.59 -29.09 -38.95
N ASP A 212 -50.63 -29.76 -38.43
CA ASP A 212 -50.56 -30.44 -37.12
C ASP A 212 -49.45 -31.52 -37.09
N GLU A 213 -48.72 -31.69 -38.19
CA GLU A 213 -47.63 -32.63 -38.31
C GLU A 213 -46.26 -31.92 -38.26
N THR A 214 -45.58 -32.24 -37.16
CA THR A 214 -44.14 -32.18 -36.83
C THR A 214 -43.34 -30.95 -37.28
N GLU A 215 -43.03 -30.13 -36.28
CA GLU A 215 -41.83 -29.28 -36.22
C GLU A 215 -40.59 -30.10 -36.61
N ALA A 216 -39.75 -29.54 -37.49
CA ALA A 216 -38.46 -30.12 -37.78
C ALA A 216 -37.44 -29.61 -36.77
N PHE A 217 -36.87 -30.54 -35.99
CA PHE A 217 -35.77 -30.29 -35.07
C PHE A 217 -34.44 -30.68 -35.72
N LEU A 218 -33.48 -29.77 -35.70
CA LEU A 218 -32.07 -30.07 -35.96
C LEU A 218 -31.27 -29.65 -34.74
N GLY A 219 -30.57 -30.61 -34.13
CA GLY A 219 -29.71 -30.40 -32.96
C GLY A 219 -28.49 -31.31 -32.99
N PRO A 220 -27.57 -31.14 -32.02
CA PRO A 220 -26.32 -31.88 -32.00
C PRO A 220 -26.62 -33.37 -31.88
N ASN A 221 -25.99 -34.18 -32.73
CA ASN A 221 -26.15 -35.64 -32.84
C ASN A 221 -27.47 -36.17 -33.44
N MET A 222 -28.35 -35.32 -33.98
CA MET A 222 -29.42 -35.80 -34.86
C MET A 222 -28.93 -35.88 -36.31
N PRO A 223 -28.86 -37.07 -36.92
CA PRO A 223 -28.53 -37.16 -38.33
C PRO A 223 -29.60 -36.43 -39.13
N ILE A 224 -29.17 -35.53 -40.01
CA ILE A 224 -30.06 -34.77 -40.88
C ILE A 224 -30.92 -35.78 -41.67
N GLY A 225 -32.24 -35.67 -41.58
CA GLY A 225 -33.19 -36.64 -42.18
C GLY A 225 -33.76 -37.69 -41.21
N SER A 226 -33.40 -37.67 -39.93
CA SER A 226 -34.14 -38.41 -38.90
C SER A 226 -35.59 -37.94 -38.84
N LYS A 227 -36.52 -38.84 -38.48
CA LYS A 227 -37.92 -38.47 -38.24
C LYS A 227 -37.98 -37.25 -37.31
N THR A 228 -38.71 -36.24 -37.75
CA THR A 228 -38.93 -35.00 -37.03
C THR A 228 -39.62 -35.31 -35.70
N VAL A 229 -38.95 -34.97 -34.59
CA VAL A 229 -39.49 -35.07 -33.23
C VAL A 229 -39.92 -33.66 -32.81
N PRO A 230 -41.10 -33.48 -32.20
CA PRO A 230 -41.50 -32.17 -31.67
C PRO A 230 -40.42 -31.55 -30.77
N LEU A 231 -40.19 -30.25 -30.88
CA LEU A 231 -39.13 -29.55 -30.18
C LEU A 231 -39.15 -29.78 -28.65
N PRO A 232 -40.32 -29.75 -27.95
CA PRO A 232 -40.38 -30.04 -26.53
C PRO A 232 -39.87 -31.44 -26.18
N LYS A 233 -40.20 -32.45 -27.00
CA LYS A 233 -39.79 -33.84 -26.78
C LYS A 233 -38.32 -34.09 -27.09
N ALA A 234 -37.76 -33.35 -28.05
CA ALA A 234 -36.33 -33.39 -28.36
C ALA A 234 -35.48 -32.76 -27.24
N LEU A 235 -35.94 -31.65 -26.66
CA LEU A 235 -35.22 -30.93 -25.61
C LEU A 235 -35.44 -31.47 -24.20
N MET A 236 -36.59 -32.08 -23.96
CA MET A 236 -36.99 -32.60 -22.64
C MET A 236 -37.55 -34.02 -22.80
N PRO A 237 -36.73 -35.00 -23.21
CA PRO A 237 -37.19 -36.36 -23.46
C PRO A 237 -37.82 -37.02 -22.23
N GLU A 238 -37.33 -36.67 -21.04
CA GLU A 238 -37.79 -37.21 -19.76
C GLU A 238 -39.01 -36.45 -19.17
N ASP A 239 -39.35 -35.26 -19.68
CA ASP A 239 -40.52 -34.48 -19.25
C ASP A 239 -41.71 -34.62 -20.24
N SER A 240 -41.68 -35.63 -21.12
CA SER A 240 -42.74 -35.86 -22.12
C SER A 240 -44.05 -36.28 -21.44
N CYS A 241 -45.09 -35.45 -21.58
CA CYS A 241 -46.44 -35.79 -21.18
C CYS A 241 -47.12 -36.57 -22.31
N ASP A 242 -47.21 -37.90 -22.18
CA ASP A 242 -47.95 -38.71 -23.14
C ASP A 242 -49.43 -38.28 -23.16
N GLU A 243 -49.97 -38.07 -24.37
CA GLU A 243 -51.32 -37.54 -24.67
C GLU A 243 -52.48 -38.31 -24.01
N LEU A 244 -52.21 -39.45 -23.38
CA LEU A 244 -53.21 -40.33 -22.78
C LEU A 244 -53.49 -40.06 -21.30
N PHE A 245 -52.75 -39.16 -20.63
CA PHE A 245 -53.01 -38.81 -19.23
C PHE A 245 -53.29 -37.31 -19.07
N GLU A 246 -54.59 -36.96 -19.04
CA GLU A 246 -55.08 -35.64 -18.67
C GLU A 246 -54.50 -35.24 -17.30
N TYR A 247 -53.67 -34.18 -17.29
CA TYR A 247 -53.24 -33.41 -16.10
C TYR A 247 -52.55 -34.20 -14.98
N SER A 248 -51.36 -34.76 -15.25
CA SER A 248 -50.42 -35.11 -14.17
C SER A 248 -49.52 -33.91 -13.82
N GLU A 249 -49.21 -33.72 -12.53
CA GLU A 249 -48.33 -32.63 -12.01
C GLU A 249 -46.90 -32.63 -12.61
N GLY A 250 -46.53 -33.64 -13.41
CA GLY A 250 -45.25 -33.73 -14.10
C GLY A 250 -45.09 -32.80 -15.33
N CYS A 251 -46.17 -32.19 -15.83
CA CYS A 251 -46.11 -31.37 -17.04
C CYS A 251 -45.69 -29.91 -16.83
N ALA A 252 -45.40 -29.47 -15.61
CA ALA A 252 -45.10 -28.06 -15.33
C ALA A 252 -43.84 -27.54 -16.09
N ASN A 253 -42.83 -28.39 -16.25
CA ASN A 253 -41.63 -28.07 -17.05
C ASN A 253 -41.99 -27.94 -18.53
N PHE A 254 -42.81 -28.87 -19.01
CA PHE A 254 -43.31 -28.91 -20.39
C PHE A 254 -44.14 -27.67 -20.73
N ASP A 255 -45.05 -27.26 -19.84
CA ASP A 255 -45.87 -26.05 -20.00
C ASP A 255 -45.02 -24.78 -20.03
N THR A 256 -44.00 -24.71 -19.18
CA THR A 256 -43.07 -23.57 -19.14
C THR A 256 -42.31 -23.46 -20.46
N PHE A 257 -41.84 -24.59 -21.01
CA PHE A 257 -41.18 -24.60 -22.30
C PHE A 257 -42.16 -24.35 -23.45
N ASN A 258 -43.42 -24.78 -23.37
CA ASN A 258 -44.43 -24.49 -24.39
C ASN A 258 -44.70 -22.99 -24.53
N ILE A 259 -44.56 -22.21 -23.45
CA ILE A 259 -44.61 -20.74 -23.54
C ILE A 259 -43.44 -20.23 -24.40
N ILE A 260 -42.23 -20.76 -24.17
CA ILE A 260 -41.03 -20.41 -24.96
C ILE A 260 -41.21 -20.83 -26.43
N HIS A 261 -41.71 -22.04 -26.66
CA HIS A 261 -41.98 -22.56 -27.99
C HIS A 261 -43.04 -21.74 -28.73
N ASN A 262 -44.13 -21.35 -28.05
CA ASN A 262 -45.13 -20.45 -28.62
C ASN A 262 -44.55 -19.06 -28.93
N ASP A 263 -43.63 -18.57 -28.11
CA ASP A 263 -42.92 -17.31 -28.34
C ASP A 263 -42.03 -17.40 -29.60
N MET A 264 -41.31 -18.51 -29.76
CA MET A 264 -40.55 -18.83 -30.98
C MET A 264 -41.49 -18.93 -32.20
N SER A 265 -42.68 -19.52 -32.03
CA SER A 265 -43.63 -19.77 -33.13
C SER A 265 -44.33 -18.54 -33.68
N VAL A 266 -44.34 -17.44 -32.93
CA VAL A 266 -44.86 -16.14 -33.38
C VAL A 266 -43.77 -15.23 -33.92
N GLY A 267 -42.50 -15.66 -33.92
CA GLY A 267 -41.39 -14.86 -34.42
C GLY A 267 -40.82 -13.87 -33.41
N ASN A 268 -40.91 -14.16 -32.10
CA ASN A 268 -40.25 -13.34 -31.08
C ASN A 268 -38.79 -13.76 -30.87
N THR A 269 -38.00 -12.84 -30.32
CA THR A 269 -36.61 -13.07 -29.93
C THR A 269 -36.50 -12.85 -28.43
N ALA A 270 -35.91 -13.80 -27.71
CA ALA A 270 -35.73 -13.66 -26.28
C ALA A 270 -34.65 -14.55 -25.70
N ILE A 271 -34.27 -14.22 -24.47
CA ILE A 271 -33.56 -15.11 -23.57
C ILE A 271 -34.55 -15.53 -22.50
N ARG A 272 -34.69 -16.85 -22.32
CA ARG A 272 -35.59 -17.47 -21.35
C ARG A 272 -34.82 -18.54 -20.60
N SER A 273 -35.32 -18.90 -19.42
CA SER A 273 -34.81 -20.04 -18.68
C SER A 273 -35.98 -20.93 -18.28
N PHE A 274 -35.76 -22.22 -18.36
CA PHE A 274 -36.74 -23.24 -17.95
C PHE A 274 -36.02 -24.35 -17.21
N LYS A 275 -36.77 -25.12 -16.44
CA LYS A 275 -36.28 -26.35 -15.83
C LYS A 275 -36.64 -27.52 -16.72
N ARG A 276 -35.74 -28.50 -16.79
CA ARG A 276 -36.03 -29.82 -17.33
C ARG A 276 -35.44 -30.89 -16.42
N THR A 277 -35.95 -32.11 -16.55
CA THR A 277 -35.35 -33.29 -15.94
C THR A 277 -34.07 -33.64 -16.69
N SER A 278 -32.98 -33.86 -15.95
CA SER A 278 -31.67 -34.10 -16.56
C SER A 278 -31.69 -35.41 -17.37
N PRO A 279 -31.22 -35.41 -18.63
CA PRO A 279 -31.15 -36.63 -19.44
C PRO A 279 -30.22 -37.70 -18.84
N THR A 280 -29.27 -37.30 -18.00
CA THR A 280 -28.32 -38.22 -17.34
C THR A 280 -28.80 -38.74 -15.99
N ASP A 281 -29.72 -38.01 -15.35
CA ASP A 281 -30.28 -38.37 -14.05
C ASP A 281 -31.73 -37.93 -13.96
N ALA A 282 -32.63 -38.88 -14.19
CA ALA A 282 -34.08 -38.69 -14.15
C ALA A 282 -34.62 -38.20 -12.79
N THR A 283 -33.81 -38.21 -11.73
CA THR A 283 -34.20 -37.68 -10.41
C THR A 283 -33.80 -36.22 -10.19
N SER A 284 -32.95 -35.69 -11.06
CA SER A 284 -32.42 -34.33 -10.95
C SER A 284 -33.08 -33.39 -11.96
N GLN A 285 -33.32 -32.14 -11.53
CA GLN A 285 -33.75 -31.07 -12.41
C GLN A 285 -32.59 -30.12 -12.66
N GLU A 286 -32.40 -29.72 -13.90
CA GLU A 286 -31.41 -28.72 -14.30
C GLU A 286 -32.08 -27.48 -14.90
N TRP A 287 -31.50 -26.31 -14.64
CA TRP A 287 -31.88 -25.07 -15.31
C TRP A 287 -31.18 -24.98 -16.66
N VAL A 288 -31.97 -24.69 -17.68
CA VAL A 288 -31.50 -24.43 -19.04
C VAL A 288 -31.84 -22.99 -19.38
N SER A 289 -30.82 -22.20 -19.72
CA SER A 289 -31.00 -20.89 -20.32
C SER A 289 -30.94 -21.02 -21.83
N ILE A 290 -32.02 -20.64 -22.52
CA ILE A 290 -32.15 -20.66 -23.97
C ILE A 290 -32.26 -19.23 -24.51
N SER A 291 -31.40 -18.91 -25.47
CA SER A 291 -31.46 -17.69 -26.27
C SER A 291 -31.93 -18.07 -27.66
N TYR A 292 -33.04 -17.50 -28.14
CA TYR A 292 -33.54 -17.79 -29.47
C TYR A 292 -33.76 -16.53 -30.30
N ASP A 293 -33.54 -16.69 -31.59
CA ASP A 293 -33.79 -15.72 -32.64
C ASP A 293 -34.66 -16.34 -33.74
N THR A 294 -35.44 -15.54 -34.43
CA THR A 294 -36.50 -15.98 -35.35
C THR A 294 -36.37 -15.27 -36.70
N PRO A 295 -35.45 -15.74 -37.57
CA PRO A 295 -35.31 -15.22 -38.91
C PRO A 295 -36.64 -15.16 -39.66
N THR A 296 -37.08 -13.95 -39.97
CA THR A 296 -38.23 -13.69 -40.83
C THR A 296 -37.76 -13.23 -42.21
N ILE A 297 -38.56 -13.52 -43.23
CA ILE A 297 -38.38 -12.97 -44.56
C ILE A 297 -39.56 -12.07 -44.91
N GLY A 298 -39.25 -10.86 -45.34
CA GLY A 298 -40.23 -9.97 -45.93
C GLY A 298 -40.56 -10.42 -47.35
N PHE A 299 -41.85 -10.55 -47.66
CA PHE A 299 -42.34 -10.83 -49.00
C PHE A 299 -43.47 -9.86 -49.37
N LYS A 300 -43.71 -9.71 -50.67
CA LYS A 300 -44.69 -8.75 -51.21
C LYS A 300 -45.78 -9.51 -51.94
N VAL A 301 -46.98 -9.54 -51.38
CA VAL A 301 -48.18 -10.17 -51.97
C VAL A 301 -48.97 -9.09 -52.71
N PRO A 302 -49.41 -9.30 -53.97
CA PRO A 302 -50.30 -8.35 -54.62
C PRO A 302 -51.59 -8.16 -53.80
N ILE A 303 -52.03 -6.91 -53.61
CA ILE A 303 -53.30 -6.62 -52.90
C ILE A 303 -54.48 -7.23 -53.66
N ASP A 304 -54.39 -7.17 -54.97
CA ASP A 304 -55.31 -7.79 -55.90
C ASP A 304 -54.47 -8.55 -56.92
N PRO A 305 -54.49 -9.90 -56.93
CA PRO A 305 -53.68 -10.67 -57.85
C PRO A 305 -54.03 -10.40 -59.31
N SER A 306 -55.21 -9.81 -59.56
CA SER A 306 -55.76 -9.53 -60.88
C SER A 306 -55.47 -8.09 -61.36
N ASP A 307 -55.09 -7.18 -60.46
CA ASP A 307 -54.76 -5.77 -60.75
C ASP A 307 -53.52 -5.30 -59.96
N PHE A 308 -52.33 -5.53 -60.51
CA PHE A 308 -51.04 -5.14 -59.92
C PHE A 308 -50.89 -3.63 -59.70
N SER A 309 -51.68 -2.80 -60.38
CA SER A 309 -51.62 -1.34 -60.22
C SER A 309 -52.12 -0.89 -58.85
N ARG A 310 -52.90 -1.74 -58.15
CA ARG A 310 -53.36 -1.51 -56.77
C ARG A 310 -52.25 -1.63 -55.73
N GLY A 311 -51.08 -2.11 -56.12
CA GLY A 311 -49.91 -2.24 -55.28
C GLY A 311 -49.80 -3.61 -54.61
N VAL A 312 -48.80 -3.71 -53.74
CA VAL A 312 -48.45 -4.94 -53.02
C VAL A 312 -48.54 -4.71 -51.52
N LYS A 313 -49.08 -5.69 -50.81
CA LYS A 313 -49.03 -5.79 -49.35
C LYS A 313 -47.72 -6.45 -48.97
N HIS A 314 -46.95 -5.79 -48.10
CA HIS A 314 -45.79 -6.42 -47.48
C HIS A 314 -46.25 -7.34 -46.35
N GLU A 315 -45.81 -8.58 -46.40
CA GLU A 315 -46.05 -9.58 -45.37
C GLU A 315 -44.71 -10.16 -44.92
N THR A 316 -44.65 -10.68 -43.70
CA THR A 316 -43.45 -11.33 -43.16
C THR A 316 -43.77 -12.78 -42.85
N VAL A 317 -42.91 -13.70 -43.29
CA VAL A 317 -43.01 -15.13 -43.00
C VAL A 317 -41.83 -15.52 -42.13
N LEU A 318 -42.12 -16.21 -41.03
CA LEU A 318 -41.11 -16.85 -40.18
C LEU A 318 -40.50 -18.02 -40.96
N LEU A 319 -39.18 -17.99 -41.18
CA LEU A 319 -38.47 -19.08 -41.84
C LEU A 319 -38.22 -20.23 -40.89
N TYR A 320 -37.58 -19.92 -39.77
CA TYR A 320 -37.27 -20.85 -38.68
C TYR A 320 -36.96 -20.06 -37.41
N ALA A 321 -36.93 -20.74 -36.27
CA ALA A 321 -36.45 -20.24 -35.00
C ALA A 321 -35.15 -20.99 -34.64
N LEU A 322 -34.10 -20.27 -34.30
CA LEU A 322 -32.82 -20.82 -33.86
C LEU A 322 -32.64 -20.54 -32.37
N GLY A 323 -32.69 -21.59 -31.54
CA GLY A 323 -32.41 -21.55 -30.11
C GLY A 323 -31.05 -22.13 -29.77
N LEU A 324 -30.32 -21.41 -28.92
CA LEU A 324 -29.06 -21.83 -28.30
C LEU A 324 -29.30 -21.97 -26.80
N GLY A 325 -29.28 -23.20 -26.30
CA GLY A 325 -29.47 -23.52 -24.88
C GLY A 325 -28.17 -23.92 -24.21
N GLN A 326 -27.98 -23.53 -22.95
CA GLN A 326 -26.91 -24.03 -22.10
C GLN A 326 -27.42 -24.28 -20.68
N THR A 327 -26.94 -25.35 -20.05
CA THR A 327 -27.23 -25.64 -18.64
C THR A 327 -26.49 -24.67 -17.73
N GLU A 328 -27.07 -24.34 -16.59
CA GLU A 328 -26.43 -23.48 -15.58
C GLU A 328 -25.08 -24.06 -15.10
N GLU A 329 -24.98 -25.38 -14.95
CA GLU A 329 -23.74 -26.07 -14.61
C GLU A 329 -22.67 -25.91 -15.71
N GLY A 330 -23.07 -26.03 -16.98
CA GLY A 330 -22.18 -25.80 -18.11
C GLY A 330 -21.63 -24.36 -18.14
N LEU A 331 -22.44 -23.39 -17.73
CA LEU A 331 -22.01 -22.00 -17.56
C LEU A 331 -21.08 -21.84 -16.35
N SER A 332 -21.38 -22.50 -15.21
CA SER A 332 -20.62 -22.36 -13.97
C SER A 332 -19.22 -22.99 -14.03
N GLN A 333 -19.04 -24.10 -14.74
CA GLN A 333 -17.74 -24.79 -14.85
C GLN A 333 -16.60 -23.87 -15.35
N THR A 334 -16.92 -22.92 -16.25
CA THR A 334 -15.93 -21.94 -16.74
C THR A 334 -15.54 -20.96 -15.63
N PHE A 335 -16.48 -20.56 -14.78
CA PHE A 335 -16.21 -19.72 -13.62
C PHE A 335 -15.47 -20.48 -12.52
N ASP A 336 -15.77 -21.76 -12.31
CA ASP A 336 -15.11 -22.59 -11.29
C ASP A 336 -13.64 -22.84 -11.64
N THR A 337 -13.34 -23.11 -12.91
CA THR A 337 -11.95 -23.24 -13.37
C THR A 337 -11.17 -21.93 -13.23
N LEU A 338 -11.79 -20.79 -13.55
CA LEU A 338 -11.19 -19.46 -13.33
C LEU A 338 -10.99 -19.17 -11.83
N THR A 339 -11.95 -19.52 -10.99
CA THR A 339 -11.91 -19.31 -9.54
C THR A 339 -10.82 -20.19 -8.90
N ALA A 340 -10.67 -21.43 -9.34
CA ALA A 340 -9.59 -22.31 -8.90
C ALA A 340 -8.21 -21.79 -9.34
N ALA A 341 -8.09 -21.27 -10.57
CA ALA A 341 -6.84 -20.67 -11.06
C ALA A 341 -6.46 -19.40 -10.30
N THR A 342 -7.42 -18.52 -10.05
CA THR A 342 -7.20 -17.28 -9.29
C THR A 342 -6.85 -17.56 -7.83
N HIS A 343 -7.51 -18.52 -7.17
CA HIS A 343 -7.14 -18.93 -5.82
C HIS A 343 -5.71 -19.48 -5.76
N ARG A 344 -5.29 -20.32 -6.71
CA ARG A 344 -3.89 -20.82 -6.77
C ARG A 344 -2.88 -19.69 -6.95
N ALA A 345 -3.16 -18.74 -7.84
CA ALA A 345 -2.30 -17.58 -8.06
C ALA A 345 -2.19 -16.70 -6.81
N LEU A 346 -3.31 -16.45 -6.13
CA LEU A 346 -3.37 -15.63 -4.92
C LEU A 346 -2.63 -16.30 -3.76
N SER A 347 -2.77 -17.61 -3.56
CA SER A 347 -2.00 -18.36 -2.56
C SER A 347 -0.49 -18.28 -2.81
N LEU A 348 -0.04 -18.40 -4.06
CA LEU A 348 1.38 -18.30 -4.42
C LEU A 348 1.93 -16.88 -4.13
N PHE A 349 1.15 -15.84 -4.44
CA PHE A 349 1.51 -14.46 -4.15
C PHE A 349 1.65 -14.19 -2.64
N VAL A 350 0.72 -14.71 -1.82
CA VAL A 350 0.78 -14.59 -0.37
C VAL A 350 2.06 -15.24 0.20
N ILE A 351 2.43 -16.42 -0.30
CA ILE A 351 3.67 -17.10 0.13
C ILE A 351 4.90 -16.24 -0.19
N VAL A 352 4.97 -15.66 -1.40
CA VAL A 352 6.10 -14.80 -1.81
C VAL A 352 6.20 -13.55 -0.92
N LEU A 353 5.08 -12.90 -0.61
CA LEU A 353 5.05 -11.74 0.28
C LEU A 353 5.53 -12.06 1.70
N ILE A 354 5.15 -13.22 2.25
CA ILE A 354 5.60 -13.66 3.57
C ILE A 354 7.13 -13.83 3.57
N VAL A 355 7.69 -14.48 2.55
CA VAL A 355 9.15 -14.67 2.43
C VAL A 355 9.89 -13.34 2.36
N ILE A 356 9.43 -12.40 1.53
CA ILE A 356 10.04 -11.06 1.41
C ILE A 356 10.00 -10.33 2.75
N SER A 357 8.87 -10.41 3.47
CA SER A 357 8.69 -9.75 4.78
C SER A 357 9.65 -10.31 5.83
N VAL A 358 9.86 -11.63 5.85
CA VAL A 358 10.82 -12.28 6.77
C VAL A 358 12.26 -11.86 6.46
N VAL A 359 12.65 -11.79 5.17
CA VAL A 359 13.98 -11.32 4.78
C VAL A 359 14.19 -9.86 5.18
N ALA A 360 13.22 -8.99 4.89
CA ALA A 360 13.29 -7.57 5.25
C ALA A 360 13.44 -7.37 6.78
N LEU A 361 12.64 -8.08 7.57
CA LEU A 361 12.72 -8.04 9.04
C LEU A 361 14.10 -8.49 9.54
N THR A 362 14.65 -9.57 8.96
CA THR A 362 15.97 -10.08 9.32
C THR A 362 17.07 -9.06 9.05
N VAL A 363 17.03 -8.38 7.90
CA VAL A 363 17.99 -7.32 7.55
C VAL A 363 17.89 -6.14 8.52
N VAL A 364 16.69 -5.69 8.86
CA VAL A 364 16.48 -4.60 9.82
C VAL A 364 17.05 -4.95 11.20
N LEU A 365 16.80 -6.17 11.69
CA LEU A 365 17.34 -6.63 12.97
C LEU A 365 18.88 -6.69 12.97
N LEU A 366 19.50 -7.16 11.88
CA LEU A 366 20.96 -7.22 11.74
C LEU A 366 21.59 -5.83 11.71
N VAL A 367 21.02 -4.90 10.93
CA VAL A 367 21.51 -3.51 10.86
C VAL A 367 21.35 -2.81 12.20
N SER A 368 20.21 -3.00 12.87
CA SER A 368 19.97 -2.44 14.20
C SER A 368 20.98 -2.97 15.22
N ALA A 369 21.20 -4.28 15.26
CA ALA A 369 22.21 -4.89 16.14
C ALA A 369 23.63 -4.40 15.85
N TRP A 370 23.96 -4.16 14.58
CA TRP A 370 25.25 -3.62 14.17
C TRP A 370 25.44 -2.17 14.63
N ILE A 371 24.44 -1.30 14.43
CA ILE A 371 24.46 0.09 14.89
C ILE A 371 24.53 0.16 16.41
N SER A 372 23.74 -0.64 17.13
CA SER A 372 23.80 -0.71 18.59
C SER A 372 25.21 -1.09 19.06
N ARG A 373 25.85 -2.11 18.47
CA ARG A 373 27.23 -2.46 18.83
C ARG A 373 28.22 -1.32 18.53
N LEU A 374 28.06 -0.62 17.41
CA LEU A 374 28.91 0.52 17.06
C LEU A 374 28.81 1.69 18.04
N LEU A 375 27.64 1.93 18.64
CA LEU A 375 27.42 3.02 19.59
C LEU A 375 27.72 2.60 21.04
N THR A 376 27.26 1.43 21.47
CA THR A 376 27.35 1.01 22.87
C THR A 376 28.79 0.78 23.32
N ILE A 377 29.66 0.22 22.47
CA ILE A 377 31.07 -0.04 22.82
C ILE A 377 31.83 1.25 23.14
N PRO A 378 31.88 2.27 22.26
CA PRO A 378 32.65 3.47 22.53
C PRO A 378 32.03 4.33 23.65
N VAL A 379 30.70 4.33 23.81
CA VAL A 379 30.06 4.98 24.97
C VAL A 379 30.39 4.27 26.28
N ALA A 380 30.41 2.94 26.30
CA ALA A 380 30.83 2.18 27.48
C ALA A 380 32.31 2.42 27.82
N GLN A 381 33.18 2.54 26.80
CA GLN A 381 34.58 2.91 26.98
C GLN A 381 34.71 4.33 27.53
N LEU A 382 33.97 5.30 27.00
CA LEU A 382 33.95 6.67 27.50
C LEU A 382 33.47 6.73 28.95
N ARG A 383 32.44 5.96 29.31
CA ARG A 383 31.96 5.84 30.70
C ARG A 383 33.03 5.26 31.62
N ARG A 384 33.73 4.21 31.21
CA ARG A 384 34.85 3.65 31.98
C ARG A 384 35.98 4.66 32.14
N LEU A 385 36.27 5.43 31.09
CA LEU A 385 37.28 6.47 31.13
C LEU A 385 36.90 7.59 32.12
N ILE A 386 35.64 8.03 32.11
CA ILE A 386 35.11 8.99 33.09
C ILE A 386 35.16 8.41 34.51
N ALA A 387 34.76 7.16 34.70
CA ALA A 387 34.82 6.50 36.01
C ALA A 387 36.26 6.37 36.53
N ASN A 388 37.21 6.07 35.65
CA ASN A 388 38.64 5.99 36.00
C ASN A 388 39.22 7.37 36.29
N MET A 389 38.82 8.42 35.55
CA MET A 389 39.21 9.81 35.85
C MET A 389 38.72 10.24 37.23
N HIS A 390 37.51 9.82 37.63
CA HIS A 390 36.96 10.13 38.95
C HIS A 390 37.76 9.46 40.09
N ARG A 391 38.48 8.37 39.82
CA ARG A 391 39.25 7.63 40.83
C ARG A 391 40.64 8.21 41.11
N TYR A 392 41.00 9.37 40.55
CA TYR A 392 42.26 10.13 40.79
C TYR A 392 43.59 9.39 40.53
N GLU A 393 43.57 8.09 40.22
CA GLU A 393 44.77 7.23 40.28
C GLU A 393 45.49 7.03 38.93
N SER A 394 44.99 7.58 37.83
CA SER A 394 45.55 7.33 36.50
C SER A 394 46.66 8.31 36.15
N THR A 395 47.90 7.98 36.53
CA THR A 395 49.09 8.50 35.85
C THR A 395 49.21 7.97 34.42
N GLU A 396 48.47 6.91 34.07
CA GLU A 396 48.47 6.31 32.73
C GLU A 396 47.80 7.22 31.69
N ASP A 397 48.45 7.34 30.53
CA ASP A 397 47.91 7.97 29.33
C ASP A 397 46.57 7.31 28.94
N LEU A 398 45.60 8.11 28.47
CA LEU A 398 44.30 7.57 28.05
C LEU A 398 44.53 6.47 27.00
N PRO A 399 43.95 5.26 27.17
CA PRO A 399 44.18 4.16 26.24
C PRO A 399 43.78 4.57 24.82
N THR A 400 44.61 4.26 23.83
CA THR A 400 44.34 4.54 22.42
C THR A 400 43.17 3.67 21.93
N VAL A 401 41.94 4.15 22.09
CA VAL A 401 40.75 3.50 21.51
C VAL A 401 40.78 3.61 19.99
N VAL A 402 40.57 2.49 19.31
CA VAL A 402 40.43 2.38 17.85
C VAL A 402 39.24 3.24 17.39
N GLU A 403 39.52 4.25 16.56
CA GLU A 403 38.55 5.19 16.03
C GLU A 403 37.52 4.49 15.14
N ARG A 404 36.22 4.56 15.49
CA ARG A 404 35.13 4.03 14.66
C ARG A 404 34.00 5.01 14.36
N CYS A 405 33.90 6.13 15.08
CA CYS A 405 32.86 7.14 14.88
C CYS A 405 33.43 8.54 15.13
N ARG A 406 33.28 9.44 14.13
CA ARG A 406 33.88 10.79 14.13
C ARG A 406 33.33 11.66 15.25
N GLU A 407 32.05 11.52 15.56
CA GLU A 407 31.34 12.24 16.62
C GLU A 407 31.87 11.83 17.99
N VAL A 408 31.99 10.53 18.25
CA VAL A 408 32.53 10.03 19.53
C VAL A 408 34.00 10.39 19.69
N THR A 409 34.78 10.36 18.60
CA THR A 409 36.18 10.83 18.62
C THR A 409 36.28 12.31 18.97
N ARG A 410 35.38 13.17 18.45
CA ARG A 410 35.34 14.60 18.81
C ARG A 410 35.01 14.79 20.28
N VAL A 411 33.97 14.12 20.79
CA VAL A 411 33.58 14.21 22.21
C VAL A 411 34.76 13.77 23.10
N ARG A 412 35.37 12.63 22.80
CA ARG A 412 36.54 12.14 23.52
C ARG A 412 37.69 13.15 23.48
N SER A 413 38.04 13.67 22.30
CA SER A 413 39.14 14.63 22.14
C SER A 413 38.91 15.88 22.99
N THR A 414 37.67 16.38 23.06
CA THR A 414 37.33 17.52 23.92
C THR A 414 37.49 17.17 25.40
N PHE A 415 37.00 16.00 25.85
CA PHE A 415 37.16 15.54 27.23
C PHE A 415 38.63 15.31 27.62
N GLU A 416 39.42 14.72 26.73
CA GLU A 416 40.84 14.47 26.94
C GLU A 416 41.62 15.78 27.03
N HIS A 417 41.35 16.72 26.13
CA HIS A 417 41.95 18.05 26.17
C HIS A 417 41.60 18.77 27.47
N LEU A 418 40.35 18.68 27.90
CA LEU A 418 39.87 19.26 29.14
C LEU A 418 40.58 18.71 30.38
N PHE A 419 40.68 17.39 30.46
CA PHE A 419 41.34 16.72 31.57
C PHE A 419 42.83 17.09 31.64
N LYS A 420 43.51 17.11 30.49
CA LYS A 420 44.92 17.52 30.39
C LYS A 420 45.11 18.97 30.84
N LEU A 421 44.25 19.89 30.42
CA LEU A 421 44.34 21.29 30.82
C LEU A 421 44.20 21.46 32.33
N VAL A 422 43.19 20.85 32.97
CA VAL A 422 42.99 20.95 34.42
C VAL A 422 44.16 20.32 35.19
N ARG A 423 44.65 19.15 34.76
CA ARG A 423 45.80 18.49 35.39
C ARG A 423 47.09 19.31 35.26
N VAL A 424 47.37 19.85 34.08
CA VAL A 424 48.56 20.70 33.84
C VAL A 424 48.47 21.99 34.66
N ALA A 425 47.29 22.59 34.76
CA ALA A 425 47.05 23.77 35.59
C ALA A 425 47.31 23.49 37.08
N ASN A 426 46.74 22.42 37.64
CA ASN A 426 46.93 22.06 39.05
C ASN A 426 48.40 21.72 39.33
N MET A 427 49.05 20.95 38.45
CA MET A 427 50.47 20.63 38.60
C MET A 427 51.35 21.88 38.55
N ALA A 428 51.09 22.80 37.62
CA ALA A 428 51.80 24.08 37.55
C ALA A 428 51.59 24.91 38.84
N PHE A 429 50.36 24.96 39.34
CA PHE A 429 50.01 25.66 40.59
C PHE A 429 50.77 25.11 41.79
N PHE A 430 50.78 23.80 42.00
CA PHE A 430 51.48 23.16 43.12
C PHE A 430 53.01 23.21 42.98
N LEU A 431 53.54 23.28 41.76
CA LEU A 431 54.98 23.52 41.52
C LEU A 431 55.38 25.00 41.70
N GLY A 432 54.42 25.90 41.97
CA GLY A 432 54.67 27.33 42.12
C GLY A 432 54.88 28.07 40.78
N ASP A 433 54.65 27.43 39.64
CA ASP A 433 54.65 28.06 38.31
C ASP A 433 53.29 28.74 38.06
N VAL A 434 53.12 29.87 38.74
CA VAL A 434 51.84 30.60 38.79
C VAL A 434 51.46 31.17 37.42
N ASP A 435 52.44 31.53 36.59
CA ASP A 435 52.24 32.05 35.23
C ASP A 435 51.66 30.96 34.31
N LYS A 436 52.23 29.75 34.35
CA LYS A 436 51.71 28.61 33.59
C LYS A 436 50.34 28.15 34.09
N ALA A 437 50.12 28.19 35.41
CA ALA A 437 48.82 27.87 35.98
C ALA A 437 47.73 28.85 35.49
N TYR A 438 48.03 30.16 35.48
CA TYR A 438 47.13 31.19 34.99
C TYR A 438 46.78 31.01 33.52
N THR A 439 47.79 30.89 32.65
CA THR A 439 47.58 30.71 31.21
C THR A 439 46.74 29.47 30.89
N THR A 440 47.07 28.33 31.51
CA THR A 440 46.35 27.06 31.30
C THR A 440 44.89 27.13 31.78
N LEU A 441 44.63 27.74 32.94
CA LEU A 441 43.26 27.91 33.44
C LEU A 441 42.45 28.91 32.64
N ASN A 442 43.09 29.97 32.12
CA ASN A 442 42.42 30.96 31.28
C ASN A 442 42.02 30.36 29.92
N GLU A 443 42.88 29.53 29.31
CA GLU A 443 42.52 28.72 28.13
C GLU A 443 41.36 27.75 28.43
N SER A 444 41.37 27.12 29.61
CA SER A 444 40.28 26.26 30.06
C SER A 444 38.96 27.03 30.20
N LEU A 445 38.99 28.22 30.78
CA LEU A 445 37.83 29.11 30.92
C LEU A 445 37.26 29.50 29.55
N GLU A 446 38.11 29.84 28.58
CA GLU A 446 37.67 30.15 27.22
C GLU A 446 36.98 28.94 26.56
N LEU A 447 37.55 27.75 26.73
CA LEU A 447 36.95 26.50 26.23
C LEU A 447 35.59 26.23 26.90
N PHE A 448 35.50 26.34 28.22
CA PHE A 448 34.24 26.15 28.95
C PHE A 448 33.16 27.14 28.56
N THR A 449 33.56 28.37 28.25
CA THR A 449 32.66 29.43 27.76
C THR A 449 32.13 29.09 26.36
N LYS A 450 32.98 28.61 25.46
CA LYS A 450 32.57 28.14 24.11
C LYS A 450 31.63 26.93 24.16
N LEU A 451 31.71 26.12 25.21
CA LEU A 451 30.84 24.95 25.44
C LEU A 451 29.57 25.27 26.24
N ASP A 452 29.38 26.53 26.67
CA ASP A 452 28.28 26.96 27.57
C ASP A 452 28.14 26.09 28.83
N ASN A 453 29.26 25.59 29.36
CA ASN A 453 29.27 24.71 30.54
C ASN A 453 29.38 25.54 31.82
N ARG A 454 28.27 26.12 32.28
CA ARG A 454 28.21 27.01 33.46
C ARG A 454 28.88 26.45 34.72
N LYS A 455 28.70 25.16 35.01
CA LYS A 455 29.34 24.52 36.17
C LYS A 455 30.87 24.59 36.06
N SER A 456 31.42 24.27 34.89
CA SER A 456 32.86 24.25 34.68
C SER A 456 33.46 25.67 34.60
N ILE A 457 32.71 26.64 34.07
CA ILE A 457 33.07 28.06 34.11
C ILE A 457 33.21 28.51 35.58
N GLY A 458 32.25 28.18 36.44
CA GLY A 458 32.31 28.51 37.87
C GLY A 458 33.52 27.90 38.59
N ILE A 459 33.86 26.65 38.28
CA ILE A 459 35.05 25.97 38.83
C ILE A 459 36.34 26.64 38.34
N ALA A 460 36.45 26.91 37.03
CA ALA A 460 37.62 27.57 36.45
C ALA A 460 37.84 28.97 37.02
N ASN A 461 36.77 29.74 37.21
CA ASN A 461 36.81 31.05 37.85
C ASN A 461 37.29 30.97 39.31
N ASN A 462 36.80 30.03 40.12
CA ASN A 462 37.30 29.86 41.49
C ASN A 462 38.81 29.52 41.51
N ASN A 463 39.25 28.63 40.62
CA ASN A 463 40.67 28.26 40.53
C ASN A 463 41.53 29.44 40.06
N LEU A 464 41.08 30.22 39.08
CA LEU A 464 41.74 31.45 38.65
C LEU A 464 41.82 32.47 39.80
N GLY A 465 40.79 32.60 40.63
CA GLY A 465 40.83 33.40 41.85
C GLY A 465 41.94 32.97 42.82
N ASN A 466 42.09 31.65 43.04
CA ASN A 466 43.17 31.10 43.87
C ASN A 466 44.57 31.34 43.27
N VAL A 467 44.68 31.27 41.94
CA VAL A 467 45.90 31.68 41.22
C VAL A 467 46.19 33.16 41.44
N MET A 468 45.19 34.05 41.38
CA MET A 468 45.38 35.48 41.65
C MET A 468 45.83 35.75 43.09
N LEU A 469 45.28 35.03 44.07
CA LEU A 469 45.75 35.09 45.47
C LEU A 469 47.23 34.70 45.58
N THR A 470 47.62 33.64 44.90
CA THR A 470 49.01 33.16 44.91
C THR A 470 49.94 34.13 44.19
N MET A 471 49.54 34.67 43.03
CA MET A 471 50.27 35.73 42.33
C MET A 471 50.50 36.93 43.23
N TYR A 472 49.45 37.42 43.89
CA TYR A 472 49.54 38.55 44.80
C TYR A 472 50.53 38.28 45.95
N ARG A 473 50.46 37.10 46.58
CA ARG A 473 51.39 36.71 47.66
C ARG A 473 52.84 36.63 47.18
N VAL A 474 53.07 36.06 45.99
CA VAL A 474 54.42 36.00 45.39
C VAL A 474 54.94 37.40 45.07
N MET A 475 54.10 38.28 44.51
CA MET A 475 54.47 39.68 44.24
C MET A 475 54.83 40.42 45.53
N LYS A 476 54.08 40.22 46.61
CA LYS A 476 54.40 40.80 47.92
C LYS A 476 55.69 40.27 48.52
N ALA A 477 55.92 38.96 48.47
CA ALA A 477 57.12 38.34 49.01
C ALA A 477 58.40 38.72 48.24
N THR A 478 58.30 38.86 46.91
CA THR A 478 59.44 39.14 46.02
C THR A 478 59.59 40.63 45.69
N SER A 479 58.64 41.48 46.07
CA SER A 479 58.54 42.88 45.65
C SER A 479 58.55 43.07 44.12
N THR A 480 58.04 42.09 43.37
CA THR A 480 57.99 42.16 41.90
C THR A 480 56.80 43.01 41.44
N PRO A 481 57.01 44.02 40.57
CA PRO A 481 55.94 44.96 40.19
C PRO A 481 54.88 44.34 39.26
N ALA A 482 55.21 43.27 38.53
CA ALA A 482 54.29 42.55 37.65
C ALA A 482 54.63 41.05 37.55
N LEU A 483 53.60 40.21 37.43
CA LEU A 483 53.70 38.76 37.21
C LEU A 483 52.71 38.38 36.09
N SER A 484 53.09 37.52 35.14
CA SER A 484 52.31 37.30 33.90
C SER A 484 51.94 38.58 33.13
N GLY A 485 52.75 39.64 33.23
CA GLY A 485 52.42 40.95 32.64
C GLY A 485 51.29 41.71 33.33
N MET A 486 50.76 41.22 34.46
CA MET A 486 49.77 41.91 35.28
C MET A 486 50.42 42.65 36.44
N SER A 487 50.05 43.92 36.62
CA SER A 487 50.45 44.70 37.79
C SER A 487 49.66 44.27 39.04
N GLN A 488 50.17 44.61 40.23
CA GLN A 488 49.52 44.23 41.49
C GLN A 488 48.05 44.69 41.58
N PRO A 489 47.68 45.94 41.22
CA PRO A 489 46.27 46.35 41.20
C PRO A 489 45.42 45.53 40.22
N LYS A 490 46.01 45.12 39.08
CA LYS A 490 45.31 44.32 38.07
C LYS A 490 45.05 42.89 38.55
N VAL A 491 45.98 42.29 39.28
CA VAL A 491 45.81 40.98 39.93
C VAL A 491 44.67 41.05 40.95
N ILE A 492 44.61 42.12 41.76
CA ILE A 492 43.53 42.35 42.73
C ILE A 492 42.17 42.46 42.03
N GLU A 493 42.07 43.33 41.02
CA GLU A 493 40.85 43.51 40.21
C GLU A 493 40.37 42.18 39.61
N LYS A 494 41.26 41.43 38.95
CA LYS A 494 40.94 40.15 38.31
C LYS A 494 40.54 39.08 39.32
N GLY A 495 41.23 38.98 40.45
CA GLY A 495 40.87 38.02 41.50
C GLY A 495 39.47 38.27 42.05
N CYS A 496 39.11 39.53 42.27
CA CYS A 496 37.76 39.92 42.67
C CYS A 496 36.71 39.54 41.60
N GLU A 497 36.99 39.80 40.32
CA GLU A 497 36.11 39.41 39.20
C GLU A 497 35.90 37.90 39.13
N TYR A 498 36.97 37.11 39.20
CA TYR A 498 36.92 35.66 39.10
C TYR A 498 36.13 35.05 40.28
N PHE A 499 36.41 35.45 41.51
CA PHE A 499 35.64 34.94 42.65
C PHE A 499 34.18 35.37 42.64
N ARG A 500 33.88 36.62 42.26
CA ARG A 500 32.49 37.08 42.11
C ARG A 500 31.73 36.22 41.11
N SER A 501 32.30 36.00 39.93
CA SER A 501 31.69 35.16 38.90
C SER A 501 31.50 33.70 39.36
N ALA A 502 32.48 33.14 40.08
CA ALA A 502 32.38 31.80 40.63
C ALA A 502 31.26 31.67 41.68
N ILE A 503 31.07 32.67 42.54
CA ILE A 503 30.02 32.68 43.56
C ILE A 503 28.64 32.87 42.93
N GLU A 504 28.46 33.85 42.03
CA GLU A 504 27.18 34.08 41.33
C GLU A 504 26.68 32.82 40.60
N MET A 505 27.58 32.13 39.90
CA MET A 505 27.25 30.86 39.24
C MET A 505 26.97 29.73 40.23
N GLY A 506 27.59 29.76 41.41
CA GLY A 506 27.35 28.80 42.47
C GLY A 506 25.99 29.01 43.13
N GLU A 507 25.66 30.24 43.51
CA GLU A 507 24.34 30.58 44.06
C GLU A 507 23.21 30.25 43.10
N GLU A 508 23.36 30.56 41.81
CA GLU A 508 22.39 30.21 40.78
C GLU A 508 22.20 28.69 40.65
N ALA A 509 23.30 27.93 40.65
CA ALA A 509 23.24 26.48 40.58
C ALA A 509 22.63 25.85 41.84
N LEU A 510 22.95 26.39 43.02
CA LEU A 510 22.36 25.93 44.29
C LEU A 510 20.86 26.20 44.32
N ARG A 511 20.42 27.39 43.86
CA ARG A 511 18.98 27.72 43.73
C ARG A 511 18.25 26.73 42.82
N ARG A 512 18.82 26.41 41.67
CA ARG A 512 18.23 25.40 40.75
C ARG A 512 18.14 24.02 41.38
N ILE A 513 19.20 23.56 42.05
CA ILE A 513 19.18 22.25 42.72
C ILE A 513 18.11 22.23 43.82
N ASN A 514 17.96 23.31 44.57
CA ASN A 514 16.89 23.43 45.57
C ASN A 514 15.49 23.41 44.93
N ASP A 515 15.31 24.09 43.80
CA ASP A 515 14.03 24.10 43.09
C ASP A 515 13.68 22.73 42.50
N ASP A 516 14.69 22.00 41.99
CA ASP A 516 14.52 20.72 41.30
C ASP A 516 14.46 19.50 42.26
N GLU A 517 15.33 19.46 43.26
CA GLU A 517 15.52 18.31 44.15
C GLU A 517 15.13 18.60 45.62
N GLY A 518 14.92 19.87 45.97
CA GLY A 518 14.77 20.29 47.36
C GLY A 518 16.06 20.12 48.17
N PHE A 519 15.88 19.90 49.47
CA PHE A 519 16.98 19.68 50.40
C PHE A 519 17.52 18.25 50.25
N SER A 520 18.40 18.04 49.26
CA SER A 520 18.96 16.74 48.87
C SER A 520 20.45 16.58 49.23
N VAL A 521 21.00 15.38 49.06
CA VAL A 521 22.46 15.15 49.18
C VAL A 521 23.24 16.01 48.18
N ASN A 522 22.74 16.16 46.95
CA ASN A 522 23.39 17.01 45.94
C ASN A 522 23.36 18.49 46.34
N TYR A 523 22.27 18.93 46.98
CA TYR A 523 22.16 20.27 47.53
C TYR A 523 23.27 20.54 48.56
N LEU A 524 23.48 19.63 49.52
CA LEU A 524 24.54 19.77 50.54
C LEU A 524 25.96 19.74 49.95
N ILE A 525 26.22 18.82 49.00
CA ILE A 525 27.52 18.78 48.30
C ILE A 525 27.79 20.11 47.59
N PHE A 526 26.76 20.67 46.94
CA PHE A 526 26.91 21.93 46.22
C PHE A 526 27.04 23.13 47.15
N MET A 527 26.33 23.12 48.29
CA MET A 527 26.46 24.11 49.35
C MET A 527 27.88 24.13 49.92
N GLN A 528 28.48 22.96 50.19
CA GLN A 528 29.87 22.86 50.63
C GLN A 528 30.86 23.44 49.59
N GLN A 529 30.62 23.19 48.30
CA GLN A 529 31.42 23.78 47.22
C GLN A 529 31.26 25.30 47.13
N LEU A 530 30.06 25.83 47.39
CA LEU A 530 29.80 27.27 47.41
C LEU A 530 30.47 27.92 48.63
N SER A 531 30.37 27.29 49.80
CA SER A 531 31.08 27.67 51.03
C SER A 531 32.58 27.85 50.77
N ASN A 532 33.21 26.87 50.10
CA ASN A 532 34.62 26.96 49.70
C ASN A 532 34.95 28.20 48.85
N ARG A 533 34.03 28.64 47.98
CA ARG A 533 34.23 29.83 47.13
C ARG A 533 34.19 31.12 47.96
N TYR A 534 33.25 31.21 48.91
CA TYR A 534 33.21 32.33 49.85
C TYR A 534 34.47 32.37 50.70
N PHE A 535 34.92 31.24 51.23
CA PHE A 535 36.16 31.17 52.00
C PHE A 535 37.37 31.68 51.21
N ASN A 536 37.53 31.20 49.97
CA ASN A 536 38.65 31.60 49.11
C ASN A 536 38.60 33.10 48.76
N ARG A 537 37.41 33.64 48.45
CA ARG A 537 37.24 35.08 48.19
C ARG A 537 37.56 35.89 49.44
N ALA A 538 37.12 35.44 50.61
CA ALA A 538 37.41 36.12 51.86
C ALA A 538 38.91 36.18 52.15
N LEU A 539 39.61 35.05 52.04
CA LEU A 539 41.06 34.99 52.17
C LEU A 539 41.74 35.96 51.20
N PHE A 540 41.26 36.04 49.95
CA PHE A 540 41.81 36.96 48.96
C PHE A 540 41.61 38.42 49.33
N LEU A 541 40.39 38.83 49.68
CA LEU A 541 40.07 40.21 50.04
C LEU A 541 40.82 40.66 51.30
N LEU A 542 40.84 39.84 52.35
CA LEU A 542 41.53 40.15 53.60
C LEU A 542 43.06 40.14 53.45
N THR A 543 43.62 39.24 52.62
CA THR A 543 45.06 39.23 52.34
C THR A 543 45.47 40.45 51.50
N SER A 544 44.58 40.95 50.63
CA SER A 544 44.87 42.02 49.67
C SER A 544 44.41 43.42 50.10
N LYS A 545 43.78 43.56 51.28
CA LYS A 545 43.10 44.80 51.71
C LYS A 545 43.96 46.06 51.62
N ALA A 546 45.24 45.96 52.01
CA ALA A 546 46.14 47.11 52.10
C ALA A 546 46.42 47.76 50.73
N ASP A 547 46.22 47.00 49.65
CA ASP A 547 46.47 47.42 48.28
C ASP A 547 45.19 47.45 47.43
N HIS A 548 44.05 47.14 48.04
CA HIS A 548 42.76 47.22 47.40
C HIS A 548 42.35 48.70 47.20
N PRO A 549 41.70 49.08 46.08
CA PRO A 549 41.24 50.46 45.87
C PRO A 549 40.28 50.99 46.95
N ASP A 550 39.56 50.07 47.59
CA ASP A 550 38.68 50.31 48.74
C ASP A 550 39.03 49.32 49.86
N PRO A 551 40.01 49.64 50.73
CA PRO A 551 40.47 48.73 51.78
C PRO A 551 39.37 48.33 52.77
N GLN A 552 38.54 49.31 53.17
CA GLN A 552 37.47 49.08 54.16
C GLN A 552 36.35 48.23 53.57
N GLY A 553 35.96 48.49 52.31
CA GLY A 553 34.97 47.67 51.62
C GLY A 553 35.44 46.24 51.41
N ALA A 554 36.71 46.04 51.03
CA ALA A 554 37.30 44.71 50.89
C ALA A 554 37.32 43.95 52.23
N GLU A 555 37.69 44.62 53.32
CA GLU A 555 37.69 44.03 54.65
C GLU A 555 36.28 43.62 55.10
N ASN A 556 35.31 44.54 55.00
CA ASN A 556 33.93 44.26 55.38
C ASN A 556 33.33 43.10 54.57
N GLN A 557 33.56 43.09 53.26
CA GLN A 557 33.11 42.01 52.39
C GLN A 557 33.79 40.68 52.73
N GLY A 558 35.10 40.70 52.99
CA GLY A 558 35.85 39.50 53.38
C GLY A 558 35.35 38.89 54.70
N LEU A 559 35.05 39.72 55.70
CA LEU A 559 34.48 39.26 56.97
C LEU A 559 33.05 38.71 56.81
N THR A 560 32.25 39.31 55.92
CA THR A 560 30.92 38.81 55.57
C THR A 560 31.02 37.45 54.89
N ASP A 561 31.91 37.30 53.92
CA ASP A 561 32.12 36.04 53.21
C ASP A 561 32.60 34.92 54.15
N LEU A 562 33.46 35.23 55.13
CA LEU A 562 33.81 34.29 56.19
C LEU A 562 32.58 33.89 57.00
N THR A 563 31.74 34.84 57.40
CA THR A 563 30.52 34.50 58.16
C THR A 563 29.59 33.59 57.34
N THR A 564 29.34 33.93 56.08
CA THR A 564 28.53 33.11 55.16
C THR A 564 29.10 31.71 54.96
N CYS A 565 30.41 31.59 54.79
CA CYS A 565 31.08 30.29 54.68
C CYS A 565 30.87 29.42 55.92
N ARG A 566 31.05 30.00 57.12
CA ARG A 566 30.84 29.28 58.39
C ARG A 566 29.40 28.80 58.54
N ASP A 567 28.44 29.65 58.20
CA ASP A 567 27.02 29.32 58.31
C ASP A 567 26.65 28.18 57.35
N MET A 568 27.19 28.19 56.13
CA MET A 568 27.03 27.08 55.17
C MET A 568 27.71 25.80 55.64
N ASP A 569 28.93 25.88 56.20
CA ASP A 569 29.65 24.70 56.73
C ASP A 569 28.85 24.05 57.87
N ARG A 570 28.27 24.86 58.78
CA ARG A 570 27.36 24.37 59.84
C ARG A 570 26.09 23.75 59.29
N GLU A 571 25.45 24.39 58.31
CA GLU A 571 24.24 23.85 57.69
C GLU A 571 24.47 22.48 57.03
N VAL A 572 25.64 22.29 56.40
CA VAL A 572 26.04 21.00 55.82
C VAL A 572 26.23 19.92 56.88
N VAL A 573 26.85 20.25 58.02
CA VAL A 573 27.07 19.31 59.12
C VAL A 573 25.75 18.97 59.83
N ASP A 574 24.99 19.97 60.25
CA ASP A 574 23.76 19.82 61.06
C ASP A 574 22.67 19.02 60.34
N ASN A 575 22.60 19.16 59.01
CA ASN A 575 21.56 18.52 58.21
C ASN A 575 22.07 17.33 57.38
N GLY A 576 23.38 17.09 57.34
CA GLY A 576 24.00 16.00 56.59
C GLY A 576 23.41 14.64 56.95
N ASP A 577 23.31 14.36 58.25
CA ASP A 577 22.75 13.12 58.77
C ASP A 577 21.28 12.91 58.40
N GLN A 578 20.49 13.99 58.34
CA GLN A 578 19.05 13.91 58.07
C GLN A 578 18.76 13.45 56.63
N VAL A 579 19.59 13.86 55.67
CA VAL A 579 19.47 13.46 54.25
C VAL A 579 20.34 12.25 53.89
N GLY A 580 21.00 11.64 54.88
CA GLY A 580 21.91 10.52 54.66
C GLY A 580 23.20 10.91 53.93
N TYR A 581 23.57 12.19 53.93
CA TYR A 581 24.86 12.64 53.43
C TYR A 581 25.94 12.27 54.44
N LYS A 582 26.70 11.22 54.12
CA LYS A 582 27.80 10.76 54.99
C LYS A 582 29.15 11.43 54.70
N GLY A 583 29.20 12.29 53.69
CA GLY A 583 30.42 12.91 53.17
C GLY A 583 31.49 11.88 52.75
N ASP A 584 32.50 12.32 52.03
CA ASP A 584 33.79 11.64 52.09
C ASP A 584 34.53 12.19 53.32
N LYS A 585 34.87 11.32 54.26
CA LYS A 585 35.54 11.73 55.50
C LYS A 585 36.92 12.33 55.24
N GLN A 586 37.62 11.87 54.19
CA GLN A 586 38.88 12.47 53.79
C GLN A 586 38.66 13.90 53.30
N GLU A 587 37.65 14.13 52.45
CA GLU A 587 37.33 15.47 51.96
C GLU A 587 36.92 16.42 53.10
N TYR A 588 36.18 15.93 54.10
CA TYR A 588 35.80 16.73 55.26
C TYR A 588 37.01 17.08 56.16
N PHE A 589 37.92 16.15 56.40
CA PHE A 589 39.16 16.47 57.12
C PHE A 589 40.03 17.49 56.36
N GLU A 590 40.18 17.33 55.03
CA GLU A 590 40.92 18.28 54.20
C GLU A 590 40.26 19.67 54.17
N LEU A 591 38.92 19.72 54.20
CA LEU A 591 38.16 20.95 54.36
C LEU A 591 38.53 21.65 55.68
N LEU A 592 38.45 20.95 56.81
CA LEU A 592 38.79 21.48 58.14
C LEU A 592 40.23 21.99 58.18
N MET A 593 41.19 21.20 57.69
CA MET A 593 42.60 21.61 57.61
C MET A 593 42.80 22.84 56.71
N GLY A 594 42.05 22.94 55.62
CA GLY A 594 42.04 24.12 54.75
C GLY A 594 41.52 25.37 55.47
N ARG A 595 40.45 25.24 56.26
CA ARG A 595 39.90 26.33 57.09
C ARG A 595 40.89 26.79 58.15
N ILE A 596 41.42 25.86 58.96
CA ILE A 596 42.42 26.12 60.01
C ILE A 596 43.61 26.87 59.42
N THR A 597 44.22 26.35 58.35
CA THR A 597 45.41 26.96 57.73
C THR A 597 45.12 28.37 57.19
N GLY A 598 43.95 28.56 56.58
CA GLY A 598 43.53 29.86 56.06
C GLY A 598 43.33 30.89 57.17
N LEU A 599 42.65 30.51 58.25
CA LEU A 599 42.36 31.39 59.38
C LEU A 599 43.62 31.72 60.19
N LEU A 600 44.52 30.75 60.43
CA LEU A 600 45.84 31.00 61.02
C LEU A 600 46.64 32.03 60.23
N ARG A 601 46.50 32.03 58.90
CA ARG A 601 47.14 33.04 58.05
C ARG A 601 46.54 34.43 58.25
N LEU A 602 45.24 34.54 58.50
CA LEU A 602 44.60 35.82 58.82
C LEU A 602 44.99 36.29 60.22
N MET A 603 45.07 35.40 61.21
CA MET A 603 45.57 35.75 62.55
C MET A 603 47.00 36.30 62.51
N LYS A 604 47.89 35.70 61.71
CA LYS A 604 49.24 36.22 61.43
C LYS A 604 49.24 37.63 60.83
N MET A 605 48.12 38.07 60.26
CA MET A 605 47.92 39.41 59.70
C MET A 605 47.22 40.39 60.68
N GLY A 606 46.98 39.96 61.93
CA GLY A 606 46.36 40.77 62.98
C GLY A 606 44.83 40.71 63.00
N TYR A 607 44.22 39.73 62.34
CA TYR A 607 42.77 39.50 62.47
C TYR A 607 42.45 38.68 63.73
N GLU A 608 41.35 39.04 64.41
CA GLU A 608 40.84 38.28 65.55
C GLU A 608 40.36 36.88 65.11
N ASP A 609 40.36 35.93 66.06
CA ASP A 609 39.79 34.60 65.87
C ASP A 609 38.24 34.68 65.91
N ILE A 610 37.67 35.14 64.81
CA ILE A 610 36.22 35.30 64.63
C ILE A 610 35.46 33.98 64.44
N TRP A 611 36.18 32.87 64.23
CA TRP A 611 35.58 31.57 63.90
C TRP A 611 35.69 30.54 65.02
N GLY A 612 36.52 30.78 66.04
CA GLY A 612 36.84 29.78 67.05
C GLY A 612 37.61 28.65 66.38
N ILE A 613 38.86 28.91 66.00
CA ILE A 613 39.70 27.88 65.35
C ILE A 613 39.84 26.64 66.24
N GLU A 614 39.72 26.77 67.57
CA GLU A 614 39.68 25.66 68.52
C GLU A 614 38.59 24.64 68.18
N ASP A 615 37.37 25.08 67.83
CA ASP A 615 36.27 24.18 67.45
C ASP A 615 36.65 23.36 66.20
N LEU A 616 37.34 23.98 65.23
CA LEU A 616 37.81 23.29 64.02
C LEU A 616 38.92 22.28 64.32
N PHE A 617 39.79 22.57 65.28
CA PHE A 617 40.81 21.62 65.74
C PHE A 617 40.17 20.42 66.42
N ASP A 618 39.17 20.63 67.27
CA ASP A 618 38.42 19.57 67.94
C ASP A 618 37.70 18.68 66.92
N ASP A 619 37.05 19.26 65.92
CA ASP A 619 36.39 18.53 64.83
C ASP A 619 37.40 17.72 64.00
N ALA A 620 38.54 18.32 63.64
CA ALA A 620 39.59 17.64 62.87
C ALA A 620 40.23 16.50 63.67
N SER A 621 40.47 16.71 64.97
CA SER A 621 40.98 15.70 65.89
C SER A 621 40.00 14.54 66.03
N ALA A 622 38.72 14.82 66.22
CA ALA A 622 37.67 13.81 66.34
C ALA A 622 37.56 12.94 65.08
N GLU A 623 37.67 13.52 63.88
CA GLU A 623 37.69 12.75 62.64
C GLU A 623 38.95 11.91 62.47
N LEU A 624 40.12 12.43 62.86
CA LEU A 624 41.37 11.69 62.83
C LEU A 624 41.36 10.51 63.82
N GLU A 625 40.85 10.70 65.04
CA GLU A 625 40.68 9.65 66.04
C GLU A 625 39.75 8.53 65.55
N LYS A 626 38.62 8.90 64.93
CA LYS A 626 37.71 7.94 64.29
C LYS A 626 38.41 7.15 63.19
N ALA A 627 39.25 7.80 62.38
CA ALA A 627 39.99 7.16 61.29
C ALA A 627 41.07 6.21 61.80
N LEU A 628 41.78 6.55 62.89
CA LEU A 628 42.84 5.73 63.50
C LEU A 628 42.34 4.34 63.94
N GLY A 629 41.04 4.19 64.23
CA GLY A 629 40.42 2.90 64.51
C GLY A 629 40.38 1.93 63.31
N SER A 630 40.68 2.40 62.09
CA SER A 630 40.65 1.62 60.86
C SER A 630 41.93 1.83 60.03
N PRO A 631 42.89 0.89 60.00
CA PRO A 631 44.18 1.08 59.32
C PRO A 631 44.07 1.24 57.80
N ASN A 632 42.94 0.87 57.19
CA ASN A 632 42.65 1.06 55.77
C ASN A 632 41.64 2.20 55.53
N HIS A 633 41.54 3.17 56.44
CA HIS A 633 40.65 4.31 56.27
C HIS A 633 41.13 5.20 55.10
N ASP A 634 40.20 5.73 54.30
CA ASP A 634 40.51 6.53 53.10
C ASP A 634 41.37 7.77 53.40
N LEU A 635 41.21 8.34 54.61
CA LEU A 635 42.04 9.44 55.14
C LEU A 635 43.55 9.17 55.07
N PHE A 636 43.97 7.89 55.11
CA PHE A 636 45.36 7.49 55.11
C PHE A 636 45.90 7.10 53.72
N ARG A 637 45.16 7.39 52.65
CA ARG A 637 45.55 7.01 51.29
C ARG A 637 46.72 7.83 50.74
N GLU A 638 46.77 9.13 51.06
CA GLU A 638 47.80 10.05 50.57
C GLU A 638 48.93 10.27 51.59
N LEU A 639 48.56 10.43 52.86
CA LEU A 639 49.45 10.58 54.00
C LEU A 639 49.12 9.48 55.00
N ASP A 640 50.13 8.81 55.54
CA ASP A 640 49.91 7.84 56.60
C ASP A 640 49.39 8.50 57.88
N ALA A 641 48.89 7.68 58.82
CA ALA A 641 48.37 8.18 60.09
C ALA A 641 49.34 9.13 60.82
N PRO A 642 50.65 8.81 60.97
CA PRO A 642 51.63 9.75 61.51
C PRO A 642 51.74 11.06 60.73
N GLY A 643 51.70 11.01 59.40
CA GLY A 643 51.74 12.20 58.55
C GLY A 643 50.53 13.13 58.76
N GLN A 644 49.33 12.57 58.89
CA GLN A 644 48.12 13.37 59.17
C GLN A 644 48.15 13.96 60.59
N MET A 645 48.59 13.19 61.59
CA MET A 645 48.77 13.69 62.96
C MET A 645 49.79 14.84 63.00
N GLN A 646 50.94 14.67 62.36
CA GLN A 646 51.99 15.69 62.31
C GLN A 646 51.50 16.98 61.64
N ARG A 647 50.63 16.87 60.63
CA ARG A 647 50.04 18.03 59.96
C ARG A 647 49.09 18.79 60.87
N LEU A 648 48.24 18.10 61.64
CA LEU A 648 47.34 18.70 62.62
C LEU A 648 48.14 19.34 63.77
N ASP A 649 49.13 18.64 64.32
CA ASP A 649 50.02 19.12 65.38
C ASP A 649 50.78 20.38 64.96
N ALA A 650 51.30 20.42 63.72
CA ALA A 650 52.00 21.59 63.21
C ALA A 650 51.09 22.82 63.16
N ALA A 651 49.84 22.65 62.73
CA ALA A 651 48.87 23.73 62.72
C ALA A 651 48.49 24.18 64.15
N LEU A 652 48.36 23.24 65.09
CA LEU A 652 48.06 23.53 66.49
C LEU A 652 49.20 24.28 67.19
N VAL A 653 50.46 23.91 66.92
CA VAL A 653 51.63 24.66 67.40
C VAL A 653 51.62 26.08 66.86
N ASP A 654 51.35 26.25 65.55
CA ASP A 654 51.22 27.56 64.93
C ASP A 654 50.13 28.41 65.60
N TYR A 655 48.98 27.81 65.96
CA TYR A 655 47.90 28.48 66.68
C TYR A 655 48.35 28.99 68.06
N HIS A 656 48.93 28.11 68.88
CA HIS A 656 49.35 28.47 70.24
C HIS A 656 50.47 29.53 70.25
N LEU A 657 51.37 29.50 69.26
CA LEU A 657 52.37 30.54 69.11
C LEU A 657 51.71 31.91 68.92
N LEU A 658 50.73 32.02 68.02
CA LEU A 658 50.00 33.27 67.75
C LEU A 658 49.19 33.74 68.97
N MET A 659 48.52 32.83 69.66
CA MET A 659 47.78 33.17 70.87
C MET A 659 48.70 33.68 71.98
N SER A 660 49.89 33.07 72.14
CA SER A 660 50.87 33.52 73.13
C SER A 660 51.46 34.89 72.81
N GLU A 661 51.65 35.20 71.52
CA GLU A 661 52.11 36.52 71.05
C GLU A 661 51.04 37.59 71.33
N ASN A 662 49.77 37.30 71.03
CA ASN A 662 48.65 38.20 71.30
C ASN A 662 48.47 38.47 72.80
N GLU A 663 48.52 37.43 73.64
CA GLU A 663 48.45 37.60 75.11
C GLU A 663 49.63 38.42 75.66
N ALA A 664 50.83 38.25 75.09
CA ALA A 664 52.00 39.00 75.48
C ALA A 664 51.89 40.48 75.07
N GLU A 665 51.32 40.78 73.91
CA GLU A 665 51.02 42.14 73.47
C GLU A 665 49.95 42.80 74.36
N ASP A 666 48.86 42.10 74.69
CA ASP A 666 47.82 42.61 75.60
C ASP A 666 48.37 42.90 77.01
N LYS A 667 49.26 42.05 77.52
CA LYS A 667 49.97 42.29 78.79
C LYS A 667 50.92 43.49 78.69
N LYS A 668 51.59 43.68 77.55
CA LYS A 668 52.48 44.83 77.33
C LYS A 668 51.71 46.13 77.23
N ASP A 669 50.58 46.15 76.52
CA ASP A 669 49.73 47.32 76.37
C ASP A 669 48.99 47.69 77.66
N SER A 670 48.57 46.69 78.45
CA SER A 670 48.04 46.95 79.80
C SER A 670 49.11 47.51 80.74
N HIS A 671 50.37 47.03 80.66
CA HIS A 671 51.48 47.63 81.42
C HIS A 671 51.83 49.05 80.97
N ILE A 672 51.77 49.37 79.67
CA ILE A 672 52.00 50.73 79.15
C ILE A 672 50.85 51.66 79.57
N ARG A 673 49.58 51.22 79.53
CA ARG A 673 48.43 52.00 80.02
C ARG A 673 48.50 52.27 81.52
N VAL A 674 48.93 51.28 82.31
CA VAL A 674 49.15 51.47 83.76
C VAL A 674 50.33 52.42 84.02
N ALA A 675 51.43 52.32 83.29
CA ALA A 675 52.56 53.25 83.41
C ALA A 675 52.19 54.69 82.99
N GLY A 676 51.35 54.86 81.97
CA GLY A 676 50.84 56.17 81.52
C GLY A 676 49.74 56.77 82.40
N GLN A 677 49.13 56.01 83.32
CA GLN A 677 48.22 56.53 84.36
C GLN A 677 48.95 56.86 85.67
N VAL A 678 50.16 56.33 85.88
CA VAL A 678 51.01 56.60 87.05
C VAL A 678 51.95 57.79 86.80
N ALA A 679 52.25 58.11 85.54
CA ALA A 679 52.89 59.37 85.11
C ALA A 679 51.83 60.47 84.91
#